data_AF-Q8SRT2-F1
#
_entry.id   AF-Q8SRT2-F1
#
_cell.length_a   1.000
_cell.length_b   1.000
_cell.length_c   1.000
_cell.angle_alpha   90.00
_cell.angle_beta   90.00
_cell.angle_gamma   90.00
#
_symmetry.space_group_name_H-M   'P 1'
#
loop_
_entity.id
_entity.type
_entity.pdbx_description
1 polymer ?
#
loop_
_entity_poly.entity_id
_entity_poly.type
_entity_poly.pdbx_seq_one_letter_code
_entity_poly.pdbx_strand_id
1 'polypeptide(L)'
;MIDLGELICLMEKANGLMGDRHRSPGSAFPTDIKYLKPIISHIDSLASKNRCGVTWWLEVLLQNPFPLKIDEENLSRMISFFLEAARTTILRRSALRCLGMVVQKADVTYYSTEEPRFYIHGTEVSSLMYYGLLSQLSSLGRRMEPVPIESNDSVAVKKMKIKIMSNSPSSGVLKSLFEMLNERDSRIGWTLCKSFLKVAKHSEPCLVISALKERCDVIFANESAWINTMTILGMMSLEGWDIGDVSAIVLKGINYTNELVSSSEMVRESALFLLWALTRGSSTMDKSLFHLVVGKALFDPSLSCRRGAAAVILEHIGRFPEAWGEELISLINFHSVKRLSSCSRAVKRVLKILDCEDVFEDILLKNLFHYSPETKFQGGYCISRYLKGGRLVPYIDSIDLKTPSDFIGVFTVAKEFIGQDRGHEIKGIVEMIIKLRIPPSFSRYRDFGVFAGSYLGVVEGLKDIEDRDIVCENLHMLLAKNVLPDEVSRVSWRFVDADEGFAARVARSISRGTESLILANSRNERHRDHAEKKYLELLESGNIDAKAHVMKAIRLSGRIEQYREHILNGLENYYADSRGDVSSGLRRESLMASFLMKDTLVSPRYFVRYFVDKSKVLRDECILLCKNSGVFPEGFEYIRRRGHSVDPGRLQPLLAFLNSFYAEFKRLEEESKLGNDKAMFVASIAASKNLSAEHQEEFVRGMLGTIGSSDASLCSFIVEAVFEARERFCRPVMAVLNQSSESYGRIVCPAIELICGVIGLEIESNLLVFGSNAGIADRLALALQEKNIPGRVSSYARNVLEKLSQLSGSSKVG
;
A
#
# COMPACT_ATOMS: atom_id res chain seq x y z
N MET A 1 50.95 36.39 -8.18
CA MET A 1 49.49 36.45 -8.39
C MET A 1 49.00 35.01 -8.46
N ILE A 2 47.98 34.64 -7.69
CA ILE A 2 47.35 33.31 -7.79
C ILE A 2 46.58 33.30 -9.12
N ASP A 3 46.87 32.34 -9.99
CA ASP A 3 46.23 32.23 -11.31
C ASP A 3 44.90 31.47 -11.25
N LEU A 4 43.99 31.73 -12.20
CA LEU A 4 42.66 31.12 -12.29
C LEU A 4 42.74 29.58 -12.36
N GLY A 5 43.75 29.03 -13.04
CA GLY A 5 43.95 27.58 -13.11
C GLY A 5 44.20 26.93 -11.74
N GLU A 6 44.96 27.61 -10.88
CA GLU A 6 45.23 27.16 -9.51
C GLU A 6 43.96 27.17 -8.65
N LEU A 7 43.14 28.22 -8.78
CA LEU A 7 41.86 28.34 -8.07
C LEU A 7 40.86 27.25 -8.48
N ILE A 8 40.78 26.92 -9.78
CA ILE A 8 39.91 25.84 -10.28
C ILE A 8 40.35 24.49 -9.70
N CYS A 9 41.65 24.18 -9.74
CA CYS A 9 42.20 22.93 -9.22
C CYS A 9 41.93 22.78 -7.71
N LEU A 10 42.16 23.83 -6.93
CA LEU A 10 41.90 23.83 -5.49
C LEU A 10 40.41 23.64 -5.17
N MET A 11 39.53 24.32 -5.92
CA MET A 11 38.08 24.20 -5.76
C MET A 11 37.59 22.78 -6.09
N GLU A 12 38.02 22.19 -7.21
CA GLU A 12 37.60 20.87 -7.63
C GLU A 12 38.11 19.78 -6.69
N LYS A 13 39.35 19.90 -6.22
CA LYS A 13 39.93 19.00 -5.21
C LYS A 13 39.16 19.07 -3.88
N ALA A 14 38.86 20.27 -3.40
CA ALA A 14 38.08 20.47 -2.17
C ALA A 14 36.63 19.95 -2.32
N ASN A 15 36.03 20.15 -3.49
CA ASN A 15 34.69 19.63 -3.79
C ASN A 15 34.66 18.10 -3.89
N GLY A 16 35.70 17.47 -4.46
CA GLY A 16 35.85 16.03 -4.48
C GLY A 16 35.95 15.43 -3.07
N LEU A 17 36.66 16.09 -2.16
CA LEU A 17 36.77 15.70 -0.75
C LEU A 17 35.45 15.86 0.04
N MET A 18 34.50 16.66 -0.45
CA MET A 18 33.16 16.81 0.13
C MET A 18 32.17 15.76 -0.38
N GLY A 19 32.51 14.97 -1.41
CA GLY A 19 31.72 13.86 -1.92
C GLY A 19 31.60 12.68 -0.94
N ASP A 20 32.61 12.51 -0.07
CA ASP A 20 32.57 11.62 1.10
C ASP A 20 31.81 12.32 2.24
N ARG A 21 30.62 11.81 2.57
CA ARG A 21 29.50 12.49 3.29
C ARG A 21 29.76 13.00 4.73
N HIS A 22 31.00 13.20 5.18
CA HIS A 22 31.31 13.54 6.58
C HIS A 22 32.23 14.76 6.80
N ARG A 23 32.60 15.52 5.77
CA ARG A 23 33.47 16.71 5.93
C ARG A 23 32.70 18.03 5.81
N SER A 24 33.01 18.98 6.70
CA SER A 24 32.45 20.34 6.66
C SER A 24 33.25 21.22 5.68
N PRO A 25 32.65 22.26 5.06
CA PRO A 25 33.36 23.13 4.12
C PRO A 25 34.68 23.71 4.67
N GLY A 26 34.71 24.09 5.96
CA GLY A 26 35.90 24.64 6.61
C GLY A 26 37.07 23.66 6.78
N SER A 27 36.83 22.35 6.58
CA SER A 27 37.88 21.31 6.62
C SER A 27 38.39 20.91 5.24
N ALA A 28 37.73 21.35 4.16
CA ALA A 28 38.04 20.95 2.79
C ALA A 28 38.57 22.11 1.94
N PHE A 29 38.06 23.32 2.16
CA PHE A 29 38.48 24.50 1.40
C PHE A 29 39.62 25.25 2.09
N PRO A 30 40.56 25.84 1.34
CA PRO A 30 41.55 26.77 1.89
C PRO A 30 40.88 27.94 2.60
N THR A 31 41.27 28.22 3.84
CA THR A 31 40.64 29.25 4.71
C THR A 31 41.37 30.59 4.70
N ASP A 32 42.57 30.64 4.10
CA ASP A 32 43.45 31.82 4.06
C ASP A 32 42.81 32.96 3.24
N ILE A 33 42.79 34.16 3.82
CA ILE A 33 42.14 35.34 3.23
C ILE A 33 42.76 35.75 1.88
N LYS A 34 44.00 35.34 1.59
CA LYS A 34 44.67 35.64 0.31
C LYS A 34 43.89 35.12 -0.90
N TYR A 35 43.04 34.11 -0.73
CA TYR A 35 42.20 33.55 -1.79
C TYR A 35 40.96 34.38 -2.09
N LEU A 36 40.51 35.24 -1.17
CA LEU A 36 39.24 35.96 -1.30
C LEU A 36 39.24 36.94 -2.50
N LYS A 37 40.26 37.79 -2.62
CA LYS A 37 40.36 38.77 -3.71
C LYS A 37 40.46 38.11 -5.10
N PRO A 38 41.34 37.11 -5.32
CA PRO A 38 41.38 36.35 -6.58
C PRO A 38 40.09 35.61 -6.92
N ILE A 39 39.40 35.04 -5.93
CA ILE A 39 38.11 34.35 -6.18
C ILE A 39 37.04 35.35 -6.63
N ILE A 40 36.98 36.52 -6.00
CA ILE A 40 36.03 37.58 -6.37
C ILE A 40 36.32 38.09 -7.79
N SER A 41 37.58 38.36 -8.14
CA SER A 41 37.93 38.89 -9.47
C SER A 41 37.58 37.92 -10.61
N HIS A 42 37.62 36.61 -10.34
CA HIS A 42 37.29 35.54 -11.29
C HIS A 42 35.98 34.80 -10.98
N ILE A 43 35.07 35.42 -10.22
CA ILE A 43 33.90 34.72 -9.67
C ILE A 43 33.02 34.09 -10.75
N ASP A 44 32.81 34.77 -11.88
CA ASP A 44 31.98 34.28 -12.99
C ASP A 44 32.62 33.06 -13.68
N SER A 45 33.93 33.11 -13.91
CA SER A 45 34.69 32.02 -14.50
C SER A 45 34.71 30.79 -13.59
N LEU A 46 34.92 30.98 -12.29
CA LEU A 46 34.87 29.90 -11.31
C LEU A 46 33.45 29.33 -11.15
N ALA A 47 32.44 30.19 -11.11
CA ALA A 47 31.04 29.80 -11.00
C ALA A 47 30.56 28.97 -12.19
N SER A 48 31.08 29.26 -13.40
CA SER A 48 30.78 28.49 -14.62
C SER A 48 31.29 27.05 -14.55
N LYS A 49 32.37 26.81 -13.79
CA LYS A 49 32.96 25.48 -13.56
C LYS A 49 32.25 24.74 -12.44
N ASN A 50 32.13 25.37 -11.27
CA ASN A 50 31.49 24.75 -10.11
C ASN A 50 30.91 25.78 -9.14
N ARG A 51 29.69 26.24 -9.43
CA ARG A 51 28.94 27.21 -8.62
C ARG A 51 28.80 26.79 -7.13
N CYS A 52 28.59 25.51 -6.86
CA CYS A 52 28.48 24.98 -5.49
C CYS A 52 29.79 25.14 -4.73
N GLY A 53 30.90 24.71 -5.33
CA GLY A 53 32.24 24.82 -4.77
C GLY A 53 32.62 26.27 -4.44
N VAL A 54 32.40 27.19 -5.37
CA VAL A 54 32.64 28.63 -5.14
C VAL A 54 31.80 29.16 -3.98
N THR A 55 30.51 28.82 -3.93
CA THR A 55 29.60 29.30 -2.88
C THR A 55 30.06 28.86 -1.48
N TRP A 56 30.43 27.58 -1.33
CA TRP A 56 30.92 27.05 -0.06
C TRP A 56 32.30 27.59 0.31
N TRP A 57 33.19 27.76 -0.66
CA TRP A 57 34.50 28.36 -0.41
C TRP A 57 34.36 29.80 0.09
N LEU A 58 33.50 30.60 -0.55
CA LEU A 58 33.20 31.95 -0.09
C LEU A 58 32.51 31.96 1.28
N GLU A 59 31.63 31.00 1.59
CA GLU A 59 31.03 30.88 2.93
C GLU A 59 32.09 30.71 4.03
N VAL A 60 33.16 29.97 3.74
CA VAL A 60 34.30 29.78 4.67
C VAL A 60 35.13 31.05 4.77
N LEU A 61 35.53 31.63 3.64
CA LEU A 61 36.41 32.81 3.62
C LEU A 61 35.74 34.03 4.26
N LEU A 62 34.44 34.22 4.05
CA LEU A 62 33.67 35.33 4.60
C LEU A 62 33.41 35.21 6.10
N GLN A 63 33.67 34.07 6.76
CA GLN A 63 33.59 33.96 8.22
C GLN A 63 34.76 34.64 8.94
N ASN A 64 35.88 34.87 8.24
CA ASN A 64 37.04 35.55 8.82
C ASN A 64 36.67 36.97 9.32
N PRO A 65 37.10 37.41 10.51
CA PRO A 65 36.59 38.62 11.17
C PRO A 65 37.10 39.96 10.60
N PHE A 66 37.56 40.00 9.34
CA PHE A 66 38.15 41.21 8.73
C PHE A 66 37.12 42.05 7.95
N PRO A 67 37.33 43.38 7.86
CA PRO A 67 36.53 44.25 7.00
C PRO A 67 36.77 43.90 5.53
N LEU A 68 35.70 43.88 4.73
CA LEU A 68 35.78 43.54 3.32
C LEU A 68 36.12 44.80 2.51
N LYS A 69 37.40 44.95 2.15
CA LYS A 69 37.84 46.02 1.22
C LYS A 69 37.64 45.55 -0.22
N ILE A 70 36.54 45.97 -0.83
CA ILE A 70 36.12 45.59 -2.18
C ILE A 70 35.64 46.85 -2.93
N ASP A 71 35.98 46.97 -4.21
CA ASP A 71 35.43 48.02 -5.08
C ASP A 71 33.98 47.71 -5.50
N GLU A 72 33.26 48.74 -5.95
CA GLU A 72 31.83 48.66 -6.26
C GLU A 72 31.50 47.67 -7.37
N GLU A 73 32.39 47.54 -8.36
CA GLU A 73 32.23 46.61 -9.49
C GLU A 73 32.29 45.15 -8.99
N ASN A 74 33.32 44.82 -8.21
CA ASN A 74 33.48 43.49 -7.63
C ASN A 74 32.42 43.17 -6.57
N LEU A 75 31.95 44.18 -5.82
CA LEU A 75 30.84 44.03 -4.88
C LEU A 75 29.55 43.68 -5.62
N SER A 76 29.22 44.40 -6.70
CA SER A 76 28.05 44.16 -7.53
C SER A 76 28.08 42.76 -8.17
N ARG A 77 29.24 42.32 -8.66
CA ARG A 77 29.44 40.96 -9.21
C ARG A 77 29.22 39.88 -8.16
N MET A 78 29.77 40.08 -6.96
CA MET A 78 29.65 39.12 -5.86
C MET A 78 28.20 39.02 -5.36
N ILE A 79 27.49 40.15 -5.25
CA ILE A 79 26.06 40.15 -4.87
C ILE A 79 25.23 39.45 -5.94
N SER A 80 25.44 39.77 -7.22
CA SER A 80 24.74 39.12 -8.35
C SER A 80 24.93 37.61 -8.34
N PHE A 81 26.17 37.14 -8.09
CA PHE A 81 26.48 35.73 -7.94
C PHE A 81 25.68 35.08 -6.81
N PHE A 82 25.62 35.68 -5.62
CA PHE A 82 24.87 35.10 -4.50
C PHE A 82 23.36 35.13 -4.71
N LEU A 83 22.82 36.19 -5.31
CA LEU A 83 21.40 36.27 -5.64
C LEU A 83 21.01 35.16 -6.63
N GLU A 84 21.84 34.94 -7.66
CA GLU A 84 21.64 33.88 -8.64
C GLU A 84 21.81 32.48 -8.02
N ALA A 85 22.82 32.27 -7.18
CA ALA A 85 22.98 31.02 -6.44
C ALA A 85 21.79 30.74 -5.52
N ALA A 86 21.23 31.77 -4.88
CA ALA A 86 20.12 31.65 -3.95
C ALA A 86 18.78 31.25 -4.59
N ARG A 87 18.65 31.38 -5.92
CA ARG A 87 17.48 30.87 -6.67
C ARG A 87 17.38 29.34 -6.56
N THR A 88 18.51 28.64 -6.47
CA THR A 88 18.55 27.17 -6.36
C THR A 88 18.33 26.68 -4.92
N THR A 89 17.51 25.63 -4.75
CA THR A 89 17.18 25.10 -3.41
C THR A 89 18.39 24.55 -2.64
N ILE A 90 19.38 24.03 -3.36
CA ILE A 90 20.61 23.45 -2.79
C ILE A 90 21.49 24.54 -2.18
N LEU A 91 21.69 25.66 -2.88
CA LEU A 91 22.64 26.71 -2.46
C LEU A 91 21.98 27.85 -1.68
N ARG A 92 20.64 27.95 -1.67
CA ARG A 92 19.90 29.06 -1.05
C ARG A 92 20.37 29.44 0.34
N ARG A 93 20.55 28.45 1.23
CA ARG A 93 20.95 28.72 2.61
C ARG A 93 22.36 29.31 2.70
N SER A 94 23.33 28.68 2.03
CA SER A 94 24.73 29.14 2.02
C SER A 94 24.87 30.49 1.33
N ALA A 95 24.25 30.68 0.16
CA ALA A 95 24.30 31.92 -0.59
C ALA A 95 23.70 33.11 0.20
N LEU A 96 22.53 32.92 0.84
CA LEU A 96 21.93 33.97 1.68
C LEU A 96 22.76 34.28 2.93
N ARG A 97 23.44 33.27 3.50
CA ARG A 97 24.36 33.48 4.63
C ARG A 97 25.59 34.28 4.20
N CYS A 98 26.19 33.94 3.06
CA CYS A 98 27.28 34.71 2.47
C CYS A 98 26.85 36.15 2.22
N LEU A 99 25.69 36.35 1.60
CA LEU A 99 25.12 37.67 1.36
C LEU A 99 24.92 38.46 2.67
N GLY A 100 24.42 37.81 3.73
CA GLY A 100 24.32 38.41 5.06
C GLY A 100 25.67 38.85 5.63
N MET A 101 26.72 38.04 5.48
CA MET A 101 28.08 38.40 5.92
C MET A 101 28.68 39.55 5.07
N VAL A 102 28.42 39.58 3.76
CA VAL A 102 28.84 40.68 2.89
C VAL A 102 28.17 41.99 3.31
N VAL A 103 26.84 41.97 3.51
CA VAL A 103 26.07 43.14 3.94
C VAL A 103 26.49 43.66 5.32
N GLN A 104 27.08 42.83 6.19
CA GLN A 104 27.66 43.29 7.45
C GLN A 104 29.02 43.98 7.30
N LYS A 105 29.75 43.70 6.22
CA LYS A 105 31.15 44.07 6.03
C LYS A 105 31.39 45.10 4.93
N ALA A 106 30.38 45.36 4.10
CA ALA A 106 30.40 46.28 2.98
C ALA A 106 29.10 47.09 2.95
N ASP A 107 29.13 48.21 2.24
CA ASP A 107 27.97 49.11 2.10
C ASP A 107 27.00 48.58 1.04
N VAL A 108 26.11 47.69 1.47
CA VAL A 108 25.10 47.07 0.61
C VAL A 108 23.72 47.59 0.99
N THR A 109 23.06 48.23 0.03
CA THR A 109 21.69 48.74 0.20
C THR A 109 20.67 47.62 0.09
N TYR A 110 19.63 47.65 0.92
CA TYR A 110 18.47 46.77 0.79
C TYR A 110 17.23 47.47 1.34
N TYR A 111 16.12 47.41 0.61
CA TYR A 111 14.89 48.11 0.98
C TYR A 111 13.67 47.42 0.37
N SER A 112 12.49 47.72 0.90
CA SER A 112 11.20 47.33 0.33
C SER A 112 10.38 48.58 0.02
N THR A 113 9.50 48.50 -0.98
CA THR A 113 8.60 49.59 -1.37
C THR A 113 7.18 49.41 -0.81
N GLU A 114 6.32 50.43 -0.94
CA GLU A 114 4.92 50.41 -0.46
C GLU A 114 4.05 49.38 -1.19
N GLU A 115 4.20 49.24 -2.50
CA GLU A 115 3.82 48.02 -3.22
C GLU A 115 4.94 47.00 -2.97
N PRO A 116 4.69 45.77 -2.49
CA PRO A 116 5.72 44.92 -1.87
C PRO A 116 6.71 44.34 -2.90
N ARG A 117 7.60 45.21 -3.41
CA ARG A 117 8.79 44.88 -4.18
C ARG A 117 9.99 45.00 -3.27
N PHE A 118 10.95 44.11 -3.47
CA PHE A 118 12.07 43.93 -2.57
C PHE A 118 13.36 44.10 -3.35
N TYR A 119 14.27 44.93 -2.86
CA TYR A 119 15.52 45.24 -3.54
C TYR A 119 16.71 44.89 -2.64
N ILE A 120 17.71 44.26 -3.23
CA ILE A 120 19.04 44.06 -2.64
C ILE A 120 20.05 44.59 -3.65
N HIS A 121 20.79 45.62 -3.27
CA HIS A 121 21.80 46.29 -4.09
C HIS A 121 21.26 46.68 -5.48
N GLY A 122 20.10 47.35 -5.49
CA GLY A 122 19.41 47.77 -6.72
C GLY A 122 18.76 46.63 -7.54
N THR A 123 18.96 45.36 -7.17
CA THR A 123 18.36 44.20 -7.87
C THR A 123 17.04 43.81 -7.24
N GLU A 124 15.98 43.73 -8.03
CA GLU A 124 14.67 43.24 -7.58
C GLU A 124 14.72 41.73 -7.27
N VAL A 125 14.22 41.34 -6.10
CA VAL A 125 14.26 39.97 -5.59
C VAL A 125 12.90 39.52 -5.07
N SER A 126 12.70 38.21 -4.98
CA SER A 126 11.48 37.65 -4.36
C SER A 126 11.44 37.91 -2.85
N SER A 127 10.24 37.92 -2.27
CA SER A 127 10.03 38.00 -0.82
C SER A 127 10.79 36.90 -0.05
N LEU A 128 10.88 35.68 -0.61
CA LEU A 128 11.64 34.58 -0.04
C LEU A 128 13.13 34.89 0.10
N MET A 129 13.73 35.55 -0.90
CA MET A 129 15.15 35.93 -0.88
C MET A 129 15.37 37.10 0.06
N TYR A 130 14.49 38.10 0.02
CA TYR A 130 14.57 39.29 0.87
C TYR A 130 14.47 38.94 2.35
N TYR A 131 13.39 38.30 2.79
CA TYR A 131 13.25 37.86 4.18
C TYR A 131 14.27 36.78 4.57
N GLY A 132 14.77 36.03 3.59
CA GLY A 132 15.90 35.13 3.75
C GLY A 132 17.17 35.87 4.19
N LEU A 133 17.52 36.97 3.51
CA LEU A 133 18.63 37.86 3.89
C LEU A 133 18.40 38.48 5.26
N LEU A 134 17.23 39.09 5.49
CA LEU A 134 16.92 39.74 6.77
C LEU A 134 17.01 38.76 7.94
N SER A 135 16.58 37.50 7.75
CA SER A 135 16.71 36.44 8.75
C SER A 135 18.17 36.09 9.06
N GLN A 136 19.07 36.14 8.06
CA GLN A 136 20.51 35.97 8.29
C GLN A 136 21.11 37.16 9.04
N LEU A 137 20.82 38.39 8.61
CA LEU A 137 21.30 39.61 9.28
C LEU A 137 20.88 39.65 10.75
N SER A 138 19.62 39.32 11.01
CA SER A 138 19.07 39.19 12.34
C SER A 138 19.80 38.12 13.18
N SER A 139 20.12 36.97 12.59
CA SER A 139 20.86 35.90 13.26
C SER A 139 22.34 36.26 13.52
N LEU A 140 22.91 37.13 12.69
CA LEU A 140 24.26 37.68 12.85
C LEU A 140 24.32 38.88 13.81
N GLY A 141 23.24 39.15 14.55
CA GLY A 141 23.18 40.17 15.61
C GLY A 141 22.76 41.56 15.17
N ARG A 142 22.40 41.78 13.89
CA ARG A 142 21.86 43.07 13.45
C ARG A 142 20.43 43.22 13.97
N ARG A 143 20.13 44.33 14.65
CA ARG A 143 18.75 44.65 15.04
C ARG A 143 17.94 44.92 13.78
N MET A 144 16.86 44.17 13.63
CA MET A 144 15.90 44.32 12.54
C MET A 144 14.57 44.78 13.15
N GLU A 145 13.86 45.63 12.43
CA GLU A 145 12.51 46.03 12.81
C GLU A 145 11.56 44.81 12.78
N PRO A 146 10.59 44.74 13.71
CA PRO A 146 9.57 43.70 13.68
C PRO A 146 8.81 43.74 12.36
N VAL A 147 8.77 42.61 11.66
CA VAL A 147 8.06 42.50 10.38
C VAL A 147 6.69 41.86 10.62
N PRO A 148 5.58 42.49 10.21
CA PRO A 148 4.26 41.91 10.35
C PRO A 148 4.12 40.63 9.51
N ILE A 149 3.43 39.65 10.07
CA ILE A 149 3.18 38.37 9.42
C ILE A 149 1.80 38.43 8.78
N GLU A 150 1.77 38.29 7.46
CA GLU A 150 0.54 38.39 6.69
C GLU A 150 -0.08 37.01 6.47
N SER A 151 -1.40 36.96 6.30
CA SER A 151 -2.14 35.70 6.12
C SER A 151 -1.76 34.98 4.81
N ASN A 152 -1.45 35.74 3.76
CA ASN A 152 -1.04 35.29 2.43
C ASN A 152 0.46 34.89 2.35
N ASP A 153 1.26 35.13 3.41
CA ASP A 153 2.67 34.77 3.40
C ASP A 153 2.86 33.26 3.21
N SER A 154 3.83 32.88 2.38
CA SER A 154 4.23 31.47 2.28
C SER A 154 4.80 30.97 3.62
N VAL A 155 4.66 29.68 3.91
CA VAL A 155 5.20 29.05 5.13
C VAL A 155 6.67 29.35 5.36
N ALA A 156 7.47 29.40 4.29
CA ALA A 156 8.89 29.71 4.37
C ALA A 156 9.13 31.16 4.83
N VAL A 157 8.36 32.10 4.27
CA VAL A 157 8.43 33.53 4.65
C VAL A 157 7.93 33.72 6.09
N LYS A 158 6.80 33.12 6.48
CA LYS A 158 6.30 33.15 7.87
C LYS A 158 7.39 32.70 8.86
N LYS A 159 8.05 31.57 8.59
CA LYS A 159 9.18 31.08 9.42
C LYS A 159 10.34 32.07 9.52
N MET A 160 10.67 32.77 8.43
CA MET A 160 11.74 33.77 8.42
C MET A 160 11.35 35.00 9.24
N LYS A 161 10.14 35.53 9.04
CA LYS A 161 9.60 36.66 9.82
C LYS A 161 9.54 36.35 11.32
N ILE A 162 9.05 35.18 11.71
CA ILE A 162 9.05 34.71 13.12
C ILE A 162 10.47 34.73 13.71
N LYS A 163 11.47 34.23 12.96
CA LYS A 163 12.87 34.21 13.41
C LYS A 163 13.43 35.62 13.58
N ILE A 164 13.18 36.51 12.60
CA ILE A 164 13.59 37.92 12.65
C ILE A 164 13.04 38.59 13.90
N MET A 165 11.72 38.48 14.13
CA MET A 165 11.06 39.04 15.31
C MET A 165 11.65 38.47 16.61
N SER A 166 11.93 37.17 16.67
CA SER A 166 12.45 36.54 17.90
C SER A 166 13.86 36.94 18.31
N ASN A 167 14.62 37.59 17.44
CA ASN A 167 15.95 38.13 17.75
C ASN A 167 15.88 39.58 18.29
N SER A 168 14.71 40.22 18.21
CA SER A 168 14.44 41.58 18.72
C SER A 168 13.25 41.54 19.70
N PRO A 169 13.42 40.90 20.89
CA PRO A 169 12.32 40.63 21.81
C PRO A 169 11.67 41.92 22.33
N SER A 170 10.34 41.97 22.31
CA SER A 170 9.51 43.05 22.87
C SER A 170 8.13 42.51 23.24
N SER A 171 7.38 43.25 24.06
CA SER A 171 6.00 42.91 24.42
C SER A 171 5.08 42.81 23.19
N GLY A 172 5.27 43.70 22.20
CA GLY A 172 4.55 43.65 20.93
C GLY A 172 4.84 42.37 20.13
N VAL A 173 6.11 41.96 20.05
CA VAL A 173 6.48 40.69 19.40
C VAL A 173 5.86 39.50 20.12
N LEU A 174 5.91 39.46 21.45
CA LEU A 174 5.31 38.38 22.22
C LEU A 174 3.79 38.27 21.97
N LYS A 175 3.08 39.41 21.93
CA LYS A 175 1.66 39.46 21.59
C LYS A 175 1.39 38.88 20.19
N SER A 176 2.18 39.25 19.19
CA SER A 176 2.03 38.69 17.84
C SER A 176 2.28 37.17 17.81
N LEU A 177 3.26 36.66 18.55
CA LEU A 177 3.50 35.21 18.62
C LEU A 177 2.36 34.46 19.33
N PHE A 178 1.72 35.08 20.33
CA PHE A 178 0.51 34.54 20.95
C PHE A 178 -0.66 34.43 19.96
N GLU A 179 -0.89 35.43 19.12
CA GLU A 179 -1.91 35.40 18.07
C GLU A 179 -1.66 34.27 17.07
N MET A 180 -0.39 33.99 16.76
CA MET A 180 0.02 32.92 15.85
C MET A 180 -0.15 31.49 16.38
N LEU A 181 -0.37 31.29 17.70
CA LEU A 181 -0.54 29.94 18.24
C LEU A 181 -1.73 29.19 17.61
N ASN A 182 -2.71 29.92 17.07
CA ASN A 182 -3.89 29.38 16.40
C ASN A 182 -3.64 29.02 14.92
N GLU A 183 -2.44 29.25 14.39
CA GLU A 183 -2.11 28.96 13.00
C GLU A 183 -2.28 27.46 12.69
N ARG A 184 -3.04 27.16 11.62
CA ARG A 184 -3.42 25.78 11.27
C ARG A 184 -2.29 25.04 10.56
N ASP A 185 -1.34 25.76 9.98
CA ASP A 185 -0.21 25.15 9.30
C ASP A 185 0.84 24.62 10.29
N SER A 186 0.73 23.31 10.60
CA SER A 186 1.61 22.61 11.53
C SER A 186 3.10 22.68 11.14
N ARG A 187 3.43 22.97 9.88
CA ARG A 187 4.84 23.13 9.45
C ARG A 187 5.50 24.31 10.16
N ILE A 188 4.75 25.30 10.64
CA ILE A 188 5.25 26.49 11.33
C ILE A 188 5.51 26.21 12.82
N GLY A 189 4.74 25.30 13.44
CA GLY A 189 4.64 25.10 14.89
C GLY A 189 5.98 25.03 15.62
N TRP A 190 6.92 24.18 15.19
CA TRP A 190 8.23 24.05 15.86
C TRP A 190 9.08 25.34 15.82
N THR A 191 9.01 26.09 14.70
CA THR A 191 9.72 27.37 14.61
C THR A 191 9.08 28.39 15.52
N LEU A 192 7.73 28.45 15.52
CA LEU A 192 6.95 29.32 16.37
C LEU A 192 7.24 29.05 17.85
N CYS A 193 7.16 27.81 18.32
CA CYS A 193 7.38 27.45 19.73
C CYS A 193 8.79 27.83 20.21
N LYS A 194 9.83 27.55 19.42
CA LYS A 194 11.22 27.93 19.76
C LYS A 194 11.42 29.44 19.81
N SER A 195 10.87 30.15 18.83
CA SER A 195 10.95 31.61 18.78
C SER A 195 10.14 32.27 19.90
N PHE A 196 8.98 31.69 20.26
CA PHE A 196 8.18 32.10 21.40
C PHE A 196 8.98 31.97 22.69
N LEU A 197 9.56 30.80 22.96
CA LEU A 197 10.37 30.56 24.15
C LEU A 197 11.55 31.56 24.25
N LYS A 198 12.21 31.83 23.12
CA LYS A 198 13.31 32.81 23.06
C LYS A 198 12.85 34.21 23.48
N VAL A 199 11.68 34.65 23.03
CA VAL A 199 11.12 35.97 23.38
C VAL A 199 10.60 36.00 24.82
N ALA A 200 9.94 34.92 25.26
CA ALA A 200 9.34 34.81 26.59
C ALA A 200 10.37 35.00 27.73
N LYS A 201 11.65 34.64 27.51
CA LYS A 201 12.77 34.90 28.45
C LYS A 201 12.95 36.36 28.85
N HIS A 202 12.43 37.29 28.04
CA HIS A 202 12.51 38.73 28.27
C HIS A 202 11.23 39.32 28.86
N SER A 203 10.30 38.48 29.31
CA SER A 203 9.01 38.86 29.88
C SER A 203 8.82 38.21 31.25
N GLU A 204 7.80 38.65 32.01
CA GLU A 204 7.48 38.08 33.32
C GLU A 204 6.94 36.65 33.18
N PRO A 205 7.65 35.61 33.70
CA PRO A 205 7.29 34.21 33.46
C PRO A 205 5.86 33.85 33.91
N CYS A 206 5.44 34.34 35.07
CA CYS A 206 4.13 34.01 35.66
C CYS A 206 2.96 34.46 34.76
N LEU A 207 3.06 35.64 34.16
CA LEU A 207 2.03 36.17 33.25
C LEU A 207 1.98 35.37 31.95
N VAL A 208 3.14 35.01 31.39
CA VAL A 208 3.23 34.24 30.15
C VAL A 208 2.65 32.83 30.35
N ILE A 209 3.01 32.16 31.45
CA ILE A 209 2.51 30.83 31.77
C ILE A 209 1.00 30.85 32.00
N SER A 210 0.48 31.83 32.74
CA SER A 210 -0.97 31.95 32.99
C SER A 210 -1.74 32.14 31.70
N ALA A 211 -1.30 33.05 30.82
CA ALA A 211 -1.91 33.28 29.51
C ALA A 211 -1.82 32.06 28.57
N LEU A 212 -0.76 31.25 28.68
CA LEU A 212 -0.66 29.98 27.96
C LEU A 212 -1.69 28.98 28.47
N LYS A 213 -1.85 28.83 29.80
CA LYS A 213 -2.82 27.90 30.39
C LYS A 213 -4.27 28.25 30.01
N GLU A 214 -4.64 29.52 30.03
CA GLU A 214 -5.99 29.99 29.62
C GLU A 214 -6.34 29.58 28.17
N ARG A 215 -5.35 29.50 27.28
CA ARG A 215 -5.58 29.02 25.90
C ARG A 215 -5.89 27.54 25.82
N CYS A 216 -5.66 26.80 26.90
CA CYS A 216 -6.01 25.40 27.07
C CYS A 216 -7.35 25.19 27.81
N ASP A 217 -8.26 26.17 27.81
CA ASP A 217 -9.59 25.97 28.40
C ASP A 217 -10.50 25.12 27.49
N VAL A 218 -10.52 25.39 26.18
CA VAL A 218 -11.38 24.71 25.18
C VAL A 218 -10.53 24.16 24.03
N ILE A 219 -10.67 22.86 23.71
CA ILE A 219 -9.93 22.20 22.61
C ILE A 219 -10.60 22.41 21.25
N PHE A 220 -11.91 22.22 21.18
CA PHE A 220 -12.63 22.13 19.91
C PHE A 220 -12.48 23.41 19.09
N ALA A 221 -12.10 23.28 17.82
CA ALA A 221 -11.77 24.38 16.91
C ALA A 221 -10.53 25.21 17.30
N ASN A 222 -9.73 24.73 18.26
CA ASN A 222 -8.53 25.38 18.78
C ASN A 222 -7.35 24.40 18.94
N GLU A 223 -7.33 23.29 18.19
CA GLU A 223 -6.34 22.21 18.32
C GLU A 223 -4.90 22.70 18.11
N SER A 224 -4.68 23.60 17.14
CA SER A 224 -3.37 24.21 16.89
C SER A 224 -2.82 24.95 18.11
N ALA A 225 -3.69 25.71 18.80
CA ALA A 225 -3.28 26.46 19.99
C ALA A 225 -2.87 25.50 21.10
N TRP A 226 -3.63 24.42 21.30
CA TRP A 226 -3.30 23.37 22.26
C TRP A 226 -1.96 22.70 21.97
N ILE A 227 -1.74 22.30 20.72
CA ILE A 227 -0.48 21.69 20.27
C ILE A 227 0.71 22.61 20.58
N ASN A 228 0.63 23.86 20.13
CA ASN A 228 1.71 24.81 20.29
C ASN A 228 1.92 25.19 21.77
N THR A 229 0.83 25.39 22.52
CA THR A 229 0.87 25.76 23.95
C THR A 229 1.50 24.66 24.80
N MET A 230 1.03 23.41 24.67
CA MET A 230 1.62 22.28 25.40
C MET A 230 3.08 22.06 25.02
N THR A 231 3.44 22.26 23.75
CA THR A 231 4.84 22.22 23.28
C THR A 231 5.68 23.30 23.95
N ILE A 232 5.20 24.56 24.02
CA ILE A 232 5.90 25.67 24.67
C ILE A 232 6.06 25.41 26.17
N LEU A 233 5.00 25.01 26.87
CA LEU A 233 5.05 24.66 28.29
C LEU A 233 6.05 23.52 28.55
N GLY A 234 6.09 22.51 27.69
CA GLY A 234 7.07 21.42 27.79
C GLY A 234 8.51 21.93 27.60
N MET A 235 8.75 22.81 26.63
CA MET A 235 10.06 23.43 26.43
C MET A 235 10.48 24.31 27.62
N MET A 236 9.55 25.09 28.20
CA MET A 236 9.80 25.90 29.39
C MET A 236 10.18 25.03 30.59
N SER A 237 9.45 23.94 30.82
CA SER A 237 9.77 22.97 31.87
C SER A 237 11.17 22.37 31.71
N LEU A 238 11.58 22.00 30.49
CA LEU A 238 12.92 21.50 30.19
C LEU A 238 14.03 22.54 30.43
N GLU A 239 13.71 23.84 30.31
CA GLU A 239 14.63 24.93 30.65
C GLU A 239 14.60 25.30 32.15
N GLY A 240 13.86 24.56 32.98
CA GLY A 240 13.81 24.74 34.43
C GLY A 240 12.79 25.77 34.91
N TRP A 241 11.83 26.17 34.08
CA TRP A 241 10.77 27.09 34.50
C TRP A 241 9.73 26.34 35.34
N ASP A 242 9.26 26.95 36.43
CA ASP A 242 8.10 26.47 37.17
C ASP A 242 6.82 26.82 36.42
N ILE A 243 6.22 25.81 35.78
CA ILE A 243 4.96 25.96 35.05
C ILE A 243 3.73 25.67 35.90
N GLY A 244 3.87 25.37 37.19
CA GLY A 244 2.78 25.00 38.10
C GLY A 244 1.97 23.76 37.66
N ASP A 245 0.79 23.55 38.26
CA ASP A 245 -0.06 22.40 37.91
C ASP A 245 -0.67 22.55 36.51
N VAL A 246 -0.52 21.49 35.71
CA VAL A 246 -1.07 21.35 34.35
C VAL A 246 -1.73 19.98 34.14
N SER A 247 -2.02 19.26 35.23
CA SER A 247 -2.53 17.87 35.18
C SER A 247 -3.84 17.75 34.40
N ALA A 248 -4.77 18.71 34.59
CA ALA A 248 -6.02 18.76 33.84
C ALA A 248 -5.80 18.94 32.33
N ILE A 249 -4.83 19.76 31.93
CA ILE A 249 -4.48 20.01 30.52
C ILE A 249 -3.91 18.72 29.91
N VAL A 250 -2.96 18.08 30.60
CA VAL A 250 -2.33 16.82 30.16
C VAL A 250 -3.36 15.71 30.03
N LEU A 251 -4.21 15.48 31.04
CA LEU A 251 -5.24 14.44 31.02
C LEU A 251 -6.25 14.64 29.89
N LYS A 252 -6.71 15.88 29.68
CA LYS A 252 -7.63 16.23 28.61
C LYS A 252 -6.97 16.07 27.23
N GLY A 253 -5.70 16.46 27.11
CA GLY A 253 -4.91 16.30 25.89
C GLY A 253 -4.64 14.85 25.51
N ILE A 254 -4.21 14.00 26.45
CA ILE A 254 -3.94 12.57 26.23
C ILE A 254 -5.22 11.80 25.83
N ASN A 255 -6.37 12.18 26.40
CA ASN A 255 -7.65 11.56 26.09
C ASN A 255 -8.37 12.18 24.87
N TYR A 256 -7.79 13.19 24.23
CA TYR A 256 -8.43 13.85 23.11
C TYR A 256 -8.51 12.94 21.88
N THR A 257 -9.73 12.55 21.54
CA THR A 257 -10.04 11.79 20.32
C THR A 257 -11.12 12.56 19.57
N ASN A 258 -10.76 13.08 18.40
CA ASN A 258 -11.70 13.66 17.45
C ASN A 258 -11.38 13.14 16.06
N GLU A 259 -12.20 12.19 15.60
CA GLU A 259 -11.96 11.46 14.35
C GLU A 259 -12.17 12.33 13.09
N LEU A 260 -12.83 13.48 13.24
CA LEU A 260 -13.07 14.43 12.14
C LEU A 260 -11.90 15.40 11.93
N VAL A 261 -10.91 15.41 12.83
CA VAL A 261 -9.84 16.40 12.85
C VAL A 261 -8.48 15.71 12.83
N SER A 262 -7.73 15.91 11.74
CA SER A 262 -6.40 15.30 11.53
C SER A 262 -5.36 15.67 12.60
N SER A 263 -5.54 16.80 13.30
CA SER A 263 -4.67 17.25 14.39
C SER A 263 -4.96 16.59 15.74
N SER A 264 -6.00 15.75 15.87
CA SER A 264 -6.30 15.03 17.12
C SER A 264 -5.11 14.18 17.61
N GLU A 265 -4.38 13.52 16.71
CA GLU A 265 -3.14 12.82 17.03
C GLU A 265 -2.08 13.77 17.60
N MET A 266 -1.87 14.92 16.97
CA MET A 266 -0.85 15.88 17.37
C MET A 266 -1.13 16.51 18.74
N VAL A 267 -2.41 16.68 19.10
CA VAL A 267 -2.82 17.12 20.45
C VAL A 267 -2.38 16.08 21.49
N ARG A 268 -2.67 14.79 21.26
CA ARG A 268 -2.23 13.70 22.16
C ARG A 268 -0.71 13.62 22.25
N GLU A 269 -0.03 13.71 21.11
CA GLU A 269 1.45 13.71 21.05
C GLU A 269 2.06 14.88 21.83
N SER A 270 1.50 16.08 21.69
CA SER A 270 1.98 17.28 22.41
C SER A 270 1.72 17.19 23.92
N ALA A 271 0.61 16.58 24.34
CA ALA A 271 0.33 16.31 25.75
C ALA A 271 1.32 15.29 26.34
N LEU A 272 1.66 14.24 25.59
CA LEU A 272 2.68 13.27 25.97
C LEU A 272 4.08 13.89 26.03
N PHE A 273 4.40 14.83 25.13
CA PHE A 273 5.65 15.60 25.19
C PHE A 273 5.73 16.47 26.46
N LEU A 274 4.66 17.19 26.79
CA LEU A 274 4.58 17.99 28.02
C LEU A 274 4.75 17.09 29.26
N LEU A 275 4.08 15.94 29.30
CA LEU A 275 4.21 14.98 30.40
C LEU A 275 5.63 14.41 30.52
N TRP A 276 6.27 14.09 29.40
CA TRP A 276 7.67 13.65 29.38
C TRP A 276 8.60 14.73 29.93
N ALA A 277 8.42 15.99 29.52
CA ALA A 277 9.19 17.13 30.00
C ALA A 277 9.05 17.31 31.52
N LEU A 278 7.81 17.24 32.05
CA LEU A 278 7.53 17.33 33.48
C LEU A 278 8.18 16.20 34.29
N THR A 279 8.10 14.97 33.76
CA THR A 279 8.72 13.79 34.39
C THR A 279 10.24 13.95 34.45
N ARG A 280 10.84 14.47 33.37
CA ARG A 280 12.27 14.83 33.31
C ARG A 280 12.64 15.99 34.25
N GLY A 281 11.70 16.88 34.56
CA GLY A 281 11.87 17.95 35.56
C GLY A 281 11.93 17.48 37.02
N SER A 282 11.73 16.17 37.28
CA SER A 282 11.64 15.52 38.61
C SER A 282 10.24 15.44 39.21
N SER A 283 9.18 15.49 38.39
CA SER A 283 7.81 15.22 38.86
C SER A 283 7.51 13.72 38.84
N THR A 284 7.16 13.14 39.99
CA THR A 284 6.55 11.80 40.05
C THR A 284 5.14 11.85 39.46
N MET A 285 4.82 10.95 38.54
CA MET A 285 3.45 10.80 38.05
C MET A 285 2.58 10.10 39.08
N ASP A 286 1.31 10.50 39.17
CA ASP A 286 0.34 9.71 39.91
C ASP A 286 0.11 8.35 39.23
N LYS A 287 -0.33 7.36 40.03
CA LYS A 287 -0.51 5.98 39.56
C LYS A 287 -1.54 5.87 38.43
N SER A 288 -2.61 6.67 38.48
CA SER A 288 -3.69 6.62 37.48
C SER A 288 -3.25 7.16 36.12
N LEU A 289 -2.48 8.25 36.12
CA LEU A 289 -1.87 8.84 34.94
C LEU A 289 -0.79 7.91 34.38
N PHE A 290 0.03 7.29 35.22
CA PHE A 290 1.00 6.29 34.78
C PHE A 290 0.30 5.12 34.06
N HIS A 291 -0.77 4.55 34.64
CA HIS A 291 -1.56 3.50 34.01
C HIS A 291 -2.17 3.94 32.67
N LEU A 292 -2.69 5.17 32.59
CA LEU A 292 -3.21 5.74 31.35
C LEU A 292 -2.12 5.80 30.26
N VAL A 293 -0.92 6.28 30.60
CA VAL A 293 0.21 6.35 29.66
C VAL A 293 0.64 4.95 29.20
N VAL A 294 0.70 3.97 30.10
CA VAL A 294 0.96 2.57 29.74
C VAL A 294 -0.10 2.04 28.76
N GLY A 295 -1.38 2.29 29.05
CA GLY A 295 -2.48 1.94 28.15
C GLY A 295 -2.34 2.61 26.79
N LYS A 296 -1.96 3.89 26.73
CA LYS A 296 -1.69 4.60 25.47
C LYS A 296 -0.50 4.03 24.72
N ALA A 297 0.56 3.59 25.39
CA ALA A 297 1.70 2.95 24.75
C ALA A 297 1.33 1.63 24.04
N LEU A 298 0.32 0.91 24.56
CA LEU A 298 -0.15 -0.36 23.99
C LEU A 298 -1.28 -0.21 22.97
N PHE A 299 -2.19 0.75 23.18
CA PHE A 299 -3.49 0.80 22.51
C PHE A 299 -3.82 2.09 21.78
N ASP A 300 -2.99 3.15 21.85
CA ASP A 300 -3.28 4.34 21.04
C ASP A 300 -3.23 3.97 19.55
N PRO A 301 -4.19 4.40 18.72
CA PRO A 301 -4.19 4.09 17.28
C PRO A 301 -2.93 4.62 16.57
N SER A 302 -2.39 5.76 17.00
CA SER A 302 -1.20 6.37 16.40
C SER A 302 0.10 5.74 16.91
N LEU A 303 0.99 5.40 15.97
CA LEU A 303 2.35 4.96 16.29
C LEU A 303 3.16 6.06 16.99
N SER A 304 2.98 7.33 16.59
CA SER A 304 3.65 8.49 17.18
C SER A 304 3.28 8.64 18.65
N CYS A 305 1.98 8.53 18.96
CA CYS A 305 1.48 8.58 20.33
C CYS A 305 1.95 7.38 21.16
N ARG A 306 1.95 6.17 20.60
CA ARG A 306 2.50 4.98 21.31
C ARG A 306 3.98 5.17 21.68
N ARG A 307 4.78 5.73 20.77
CA ARG A 307 6.19 6.06 21.02
C ARG A 307 6.35 7.16 22.06
N GLY A 308 5.57 8.23 21.97
CA GLY A 308 5.56 9.30 22.97
C GLY A 308 5.26 8.78 24.37
N ALA A 309 4.23 7.94 24.51
CA ALA A 309 3.88 7.31 25.78
C ALA A 309 4.98 6.37 26.29
N ALA A 310 5.59 5.56 25.42
CA ALA A 310 6.72 4.71 25.79
C ALA A 310 7.94 5.53 26.26
N ALA A 311 8.19 6.72 25.69
CA ALA A 311 9.25 7.61 26.14
C ALA A 311 8.98 8.19 27.53
N VAL A 312 7.72 8.56 27.83
CA VAL A 312 7.29 9.00 29.17
C VAL A 312 7.56 7.90 30.20
N ILE A 313 7.18 6.65 29.90
CA ILE A 313 7.36 5.49 30.79
C ILE A 313 8.85 5.22 31.04
N LEU A 314 9.67 5.25 29.98
CA LEU A 314 11.10 5.04 30.08
C LEU A 314 11.78 6.10 30.97
N GLU A 315 11.43 7.38 30.79
CA GLU A 315 11.96 8.47 31.62
C GLU A 315 11.50 8.33 33.08
N HIS A 316 10.24 7.95 33.31
CA HIS A 316 9.71 7.76 34.66
C HIS A 316 10.44 6.65 35.42
N ILE A 317 10.52 5.45 34.84
CA ILE A 317 11.17 4.29 35.48
C ILE A 317 12.67 4.53 35.65
N GLY A 318 13.32 5.21 34.70
CA GLY A 318 14.74 5.56 34.83
C GLY A 318 15.03 6.50 36.01
N ARG A 319 14.06 7.33 36.40
CA ARG A 319 14.18 8.28 37.52
C ARG A 319 13.65 7.74 38.84
N PHE A 320 12.61 6.93 38.77
CA PHE A 320 11.94 6.31 39.91
C PHE A 320 11.96 4.79 39.68
N PRO A 321 13.12 4.13 39.89
CA PRO A 321 13.26 2.72 39.58
C PRO A 321 12.35 1.87 40.45
N GLU A 322 11.58 1.00 39.81
CA GLU A 322 10.78 -0.03 40.46
C GLU A 322 11.29 -1.41 40.07
N ALA A 323 11.14 -2.40 40.97
CA ALA A 323 11.66 -3.77 40.74
C ALA A 323 11.08 -4.42 39.47
N TRP A 324 9.87 -4.04 39.06
CA TRP A 324 9.19 -4.52 37.86
C TRP A 324 9.44 -3.63 36.63
N GLY A 325 10.15 -2.51 36.79
CA GLY A 325 10.31 -1.47 35.77
C GLY A 325 11.04 -1.95 34.51
N GLU A 326 12.13 -2.71 34.66
CA GLU A 326 12.89 -3.26 33.53
C GLU A 326 12.02 -4.21 32.68
N GLU A 327 11.23 -5.05 33.35
CA GLU A 327 10.31 -5.95 32.68
C GLU A 327 9.25 -5.17 31.91
N LEU A 328 8.63 -4.14 32.51
CA LEU A 328 7.64 -3.31 31.83
C LEU A 328 8.22 -2.60 30.60
N ILE A 329 9.42 -2.02 30.71
CA ILE A 329 10.13 -1.39 29.58
C ILE A 329 10.35 -2.39 28.46
N SER A 330 10.75 -3.63 28.78
CA SER A 330 10.99 -4.68 27.78
C SER A 330 9.71 -5.07 27.03
N LEU A 331 8.55 -5.03 27.69
CA LEU A 331 7.24 -5.37 27.13
C LEU A 331 6.70 -4.27 26.22
N ILE A 332 6.93 -3.00 26.57
CA ILE A 332 6.44 -1.83 25.82
C ILE A 332 7.42 -1.42 24.70
N ASN A 333 8.72 -1.64 24.92
CA ASN A 333 9.88 -1.43 24.03
C ASN A 333 9.71 -0.34 22.96
N PHE A 334 10.17 0.86 23.33
CA PHE A 334 10.20 2.10 22.54
C PHE A 334 10.81 1.96 21.12
N HIS A 335 11.82 1.11 20.93
CA HIS A 335 12.51 0.95 19.65
C HIS A 335 11.84 -0.07 18.73
N SER A 336 11.03 -0.97 19.30
CA SER A 336 10.41 -2.06 18.56
C SER A 336 8.95 -1.85 18.25
N VAL A 337 8.29 -0.81 18.79
CA VAL A 337 6.82 -0.60 18.80
C VAL A 337 6.17 -1.21 17.56
N LYS A 338 5.72 -2.45 17.76
CA LYS A 338 5.30 -3.36 16.70
C LYS A 338 3.91 -2.92 16.21
N ARG A 339 3.43 -3.48 15.10
CA ARG A 339 2.02 -3.33 14.67
C ARG A 339 1.09 -3.59 15.86
N LEU A 340 -0.08 -2.93 15.91
CA LEU A 340 -1.04 -3.04 17.03
C LEU A 340 -1.32 -4.51 17.42
N SER A 341 -1.39 -5.40 16.42
CA SER A 341 -1.56 -6.84 16.60
C SER A 341 -0.51 -7.54 17.47
N SER A 342 0.69 -7.00 17.57
CA SER A 342 1.77 -7.55 18.39
C SER A 342 1.72 -7.07 19.85
N CYS A 343 1.10 -5.92 20.11
CA CYS A 343 0.97 -5.35 21.45
C CYS A 343 0.05 -6.21 22.34
N SER A 344 -0.91 -6.91 21.74
CA SER A 344 -1.87 -7.78 22.45
C SER A 344 -1.22 -8.94 23.24
N ARG A 345 0.03 -9.30 22.92
CA ARG A 345 0.79 -10.33 23.66
C ARG A 345 1.36 -9.82 24.99
N ALA A 346 1.66 -8.51 25.06
CA ALA A 346 2.21 -7.90 26.27
C ALA A 346 1.13 -7.67 27.34
N VAL A 347 -0.12 -7.46 26.93
CA VAL A 347 -1.24 -7.04 27.80
C VAL A 347 -1.40 -7.90 29.04
N LYS A 348 -1.43 -9.24 28.91
CA LYS A 348 -1.57 -10.16 30.05
C LYS A 348 -0.50 -9.92 31.12
N ARG A 349 0.75 -9.73 30.69
CA ARG A 349 1.87 -9.56 31.61
C ARG A 349 1.85 -8.17 32.23
N VAL A 350 1.51 -7.14 31.46
CA VAL A 350 1.36 -5.76 31.94
C VAL A 350 0.26 -5.63 32.99
N LEU A 351 -0.92 -6.22 32.75
CA LEU A 351 -2.01 -6.24 33.74
C LEU A 351 -1.56 -6.90 35.05
N LYS A 352 -0.85 -8.03 34.98
CA LYS A 352 -0.30 -8.70 36.16
C LYS A 352 0.74 -7.85 36.93
N ILE A 353 1.45 -6.95 36.25
CA ILE A 353 2.45 -6.07 36.88
C ILE A 353 1.77 -4.88 37.56
N LEU A 354 0.79 -4.27 36.90
CA LEU A 354 0.26 -2.95 37.29
C LEU A 354 -1.10 -2.98 37.99
N ASP A 355 -1.87 -4.06 37.84
CA ASP A 355 -3.25 -4.18 38.37
C ASP A 355 -4.10 -2.97 37.93
N CYS A 356 -4.26 -2.85 36.60
CA CYS A 356 -4.79 -1.65 35.92
C CYS A 356 -5.89 -1.95 34.90
N GLU A 357 -6.67 -3.00 35.15
CA GLU A 357 -7.73 -3.51 34.29
C GLU A 357 -8.75 -2.43 33.92
N ASP A 358 -9.23 -1.64 34.88
CA ASP A 358 -10.27 -0.63 34.66
C ASP A 358 -9.84 0.45 33.66
N VAL A 359 -8.59 0.92 33.77
CA VAL A 359 -8.02 1.95 32.88
C VAL A 359 -7.86 1.40 31.47
N PHE A 360 -7.43 0.13 31.34
CA PHE A 360 -7.27 -0.51 30.04
C PHE A 360 -8.60 -0.77 29.38
N GLU A 361 -9.60 -1.21 30.16
CA GLU A 361 -10.96 -1.41 29.70
C GLU A 361 -11.53 -0.12 29.12
N ASP A 362 -11.39 1.02 29.78
CA ASP A 362 -11.87 2.32 29.28
C ASP A 362 -11.27 2.71 27.92
N ILE A 363 -9.97 2.46 27.74
CA ILE A 363 -9.27 2.75 26.47
C ILE A 363 -9.75 1.80 25.38
N LEU A 364 -9.87 0.51 25.69
CA LEU A 364 -10.26 -0.53 24.73
C LEU A 364 -11.74 -0.38 24.31
N LEU A 365 -12.63 -0.02 25.22
CA LEU A 365 -14.04 0.26 24.94
C LEU A 365 -14.20 1.42 23.95
N LYS A 366 -13.39 2.49 24.09
CA LYS A 366 -13.35 3.58 23.10
C LYS A 366 -12.82 3.11 21.75
N ASN A 367 -11.79 2.25 21.76
CA ASN A 367 -11.19 1.70 20.54
C ASN A 367 -12.15 0.81 19.72
N LEU A 368 -13.18 0.22 20.33
CA LEU A 368 -14.21 -0.56 19.59
C LEU A 368 -14.96 0.28 18.55
N PHE A 369 -15.09 1.57 18.77
CA PHE A 369 -15.85 2.48 17.91
C PHE A 369 -14.95 3.33 16.99
N HIS A 370 -13.63 3.20 17.11
CA HIS A 370 -12.67 3.96 16.32
C HIS A 370 -12.71 3.62 14.82
N TYR A 371 -12.74 4.58 13.90
CA TYR A 371 -12.89 4.35 12.45
C TYR A 371 -12.00 3.25 11.82
N SER A 372 -10.79 3.00 12.35
CA SER A 372 -9.86 1.96 11.86
C SER A 372 -10.30 0.55 12.28
N PRO A 373 -10.57 -0.37 11.31
CA PRO A 373 -10.89 -1.77 11.64
C PRO A 373 -9.80 -2.49 12.43
N GLU A 374 -8.51 -2.19 12.19
CA GLU A 374 -7.40 -2.80 12.94
C GLU A 374 -7.49 -2.48 14.43
N THR A 375 -7.84 -1.23 14.76
CA THR A 375 -8.05 -0.78 16.15
C THR A 375 -9.25 -1.48 16.79
N LYS A 376 -10.37 -1.61 16.06
CA LYS A 376 -11.56 -2.33 16.53
C LYS A 376 -11.26 -3.80 16.84
N PHE A 377 -10.58 -4.48 15.90
CA PHE A 377 -10.20 -5.88 16.03
C PHE A 377 -9.26 -6.12 17.21
N GLN A 378 -8.26 -5.25 17.38
CA GLN A 378 -7.35 -5.35 18.51
C GLN A 378 -8.06 -5.07 19.85
N GLY A 379 -8.97 -4.09 19.88
CA GLY A 379 -9.84 -3.79 21.01
C GLY A 379 -10.65 -5.01 21.45
N GLY A 380 -11.45 -5.57 20.53
CA GLY A 380 -12.30 -6.74 20.81
C GLY A 380 -11.51 -7.98 21.23
N TYR A 381 -10.34 -8.22 20.62
CA TYR A 381 -9.44 -9.29 21.03
C TYR A 381 -8.93 -9.12 22.46
N CYS A 382 -8.47 -7.92 22.84
CA CYS A 382 -7.91 -7.71 24.18
C CYS A 382 -9.00 -7.76 25.27
N ILE A 383 -10.17 -7.18 25.01
CA ILE A 383 -11.31 -7.23 25.94
C ILE A 383 -11.72 -8.68 26.18
N SER A 384 -11.97 -9.44 25.11
CA SER A 384 -12.44 -10.82 25.24
C SER A 384 -11.41 -11.76 25.88
N ARG A 385 -10.11 -11.49 25.76
CA ARG A 385 -9.04 -12.37 26.29
C ARG A 385 -8.69 -12.08 27.74
N TYR A 386 -8.73 -10.81 28.14
CA TYR A 386 -8.11 -10.37 29.39
C TYR A 386 -9.06 -9.65 30.34
N LEU A 387 -10.25 -9.24 29.86
CA LEU A 387 -11.23 -8.50 30.65
C LEU A 387 -12.54 -9.30 30.78
N LYS A 388 -13.42 -8.85 31.67
CA LYS A 388 -14.75 -9.44 31.93
C LYS A 388 -15.82 -8.70 31.12
N GLY A 389 -16.88 -9.39 30.70
CA GLY A 389 -17.97 -8.78 29.92
C GLY A 389 -18.86 -7.77 30.67
N GLY A 390 -18.72 -7.62 31.99
CA GLY A 390 -19.68 -6.91 32.84
C GLY A 390 -19.88 -5.43 32.54
N ARG A 391 -18.82 -4.69 32.17
CA ARG A 391 -18.90 -3.26 31.79
C ARG A 391 -19.16 -3.04 30.30
N LEU A 392 -18.94 -4.07 29.47
CA LEU A 392 -19.09 -4.01 28.03
C LEU A 392 -20.55 -3.83 27.60
N VAL A 393 -21.48 -4.58 28.21
CA VAL A 393 -22.91 -4.52 27.85
C VAL A 393 -23.49 -3.12 28.12
N PRO A 394 -23.39 -2.55 29.34
CA PRO A 394 -23.92 -1.20 29.61
C PRO A 394 -23.24 -0.12 28.76
N TYR A 395 -21.95 -0.30 28.45
CA TYR A 395 -21.23 0.64 27.59
C TYR A 395 -21.80 0.64 26.16
N ILE A 396 -21.96 -0.52 25.54
CA ILE A 396 -22.53 -0.61 24.18
C ILE A 396 -23.97 -0.10 24.15
N ASP A 397 -24.79 -0.41 25.18
CA ASP A 397 -26.17 0.10 25.29
C ASP A 397 -26.23 1.64 25.38
N SER A 398 -25.17 2.29 25.86
CA SER A 398 -25.07 3.75 25.93
C SER A 398 -24.70 4.41 24.59
N ILE A 399 -24.26 3.64 23.59
CA ILE A 399 -23.83 4.14 22.29
C ILE A 399 -24.98 4.10 21.28
N ASP A 400 -25.21 5.22 20.60
CA ASP A 400 -26.19 5.34 19.52
C ASP A 400 -25.61 4.79 18.20
N LEU A 401 -25.80 3.49 17.94
CA LEU A 401 -25.29 2.77 16.78
C LEU A 401 -26.10 3.10 15.50
N LYS A 402 -25.47 3.74 14.50
CA LYS A 402 -26.17 4.21 13.28
C LYS A 402 -25.62 3.67 11.98
N THR A 403 -24.34 3.34 11.94
CA THR A 403 -23.61 3.03 10.71
C THR A 403 -23.05 1.61 10.75
N PRO A 404 -22.75 0.99 9.58
CA PRO A 404 -22.06 -0.29 9.55
C PRO A 404 -20.77 -0.30 10.37
N SER A 405 -20.04 0.81 10.40
CA SER A 405 -18.80 0.93 11.16
C SER A 405 -19.05 0.71 12.66
N ASP A 406 -20.09 1.31 13.23
CA ASP A 406 -20.40 1.20 14.66
C ASP A 406 -20.61 -0.27 15.06
N PHE A 407 -21.33 -1.02 14.24
CA PHE A 407 -21.61 -2.44 14.46
C PHE A 407 -20.40 -3.36 14.27
N ILE A 408 -19.41 -3.00 13.43
CA ILE A 408 -18.21 -3.85 13.24
C ILE A 408 -17.50 -4.11 14.56
N GLY A 409 -17.38 -3.09 15.44
CA GLY A 409 -16.77 -3.25 16.77
C GLY A 409 -17.56 -4.20 17.66
N VAL A 410 -18.88 -4.05 17.67
CA VAL A 410 -19.82 -4.89 18.43
C VAL A 410 -19.74 -6.35 17.97
N PHE A 411 -19.78 -6.60 16.66
CA PHE A 411 -19.68 -7.96 16.11
C PHE A 411 -18.32 -8.59 16.38
N THR A 412 -17.24 -7.80 16.30
CA THR A 412 -15.89 -8.27 16.59
C THR A 412 -15.80 -8.80 18.01
N VAL A 413 -16.21 -8.01 19.01
CA VAL A 413 -16.12 -8.44 20.40
C VAL A 413 -17.04 -9.62 20.66
N ALA A 414 -18.25 -9.61 20.11
CA ALA A 414 -19.19 -10.73 20.25
C ALA A 414 -18.60 -12.04 19.71
N LYS A 415 -18.03 -12.00 18.51
CA LYS A 415 -17.37 -13.14 17.87
C LYS A 415 -16.25 -13.71 18.73
N GLU A 416 -15.40 -12.84 19.29
CA GLU A 416 -14.27 -13.29 20.11
C GLU A 416 -14.71 -13.92 21.45
N PHE A 417 -15.78 -13.42 22.08
CA PHE A 417 -16.35 -14.03 23.29
C PHE A 417 -17.02 -15.38 22.97
N ILE A 418 -17.79 -15.46 21.88
CA ILE A 418 -18.44 -16.70 21.43
C ILE A 418 -17.40 -17.76 21.09
N GLY A 419 -16.35 -17.41 20.37
CA GLY A 419 -15.26 -18.33 20.02
C GLY A 419 -14.46 -18.85 21.22
N GLN A 420 -14.61 -18.25 22.40
CA GLN A 420 -14.02 -18.69 23.67
C GLN A 420 -15.06 -19.38 24.59
N ASP A 421 -16.25 -19.73 24.07
CA ASP A 421 -17.39 -20.26 24.83
C ASP A 421 -17.85 -19.34 26.00
N ARG A 422 -17.54 -18.05 25.93
CA ARG A 422 -17.89 -17.02 26.94
C ARG A 422 -19.06 -16.12 26.52
N GLY A 423 -19.85 -16.54 25.53
CA GLY A 423 -20.99 -15.76 25.03
C GLY A 423 -22.04 -15.42 26.10
N HIS A 424 -22.15 -16.22 27.16
CA HIS A 424 -23.05 -15.97 28.29
C HIS A 424 -22.74 -14.67 29.05
N GLU A 425 -21.47 -14.22 29.07
CA GLU A 425 -21.06 -12.97 29.72
C GLU A 425 -21.57 -11.72 28.98
N ILE A 426 -21.90 -11.85 27.70
CA ILE A 426 -22.32 -10.76 26.82
C ILE A 426 -23.70 -11.02 26.22
N LYS A 427 -24.56 -11.72 26.97
CA LYS A 427 -25.88 -12.16 26.49
C LYS A 427 -26.71 -11.03 25.89
N GLY A 428 -26.72 -9.84 26.52
CA GLY A 428 -27.45 -8.67 26.01
C GLY A 428 -26.97 -8.22 24.62
N ILE A 429 -25.66 -8.26 24.36
CA ILE A 429 -25.09 -7.95 23.04
C ILE A 429 -25.46 -9.02 22.02
N VAL A 430 -25.40 -10.30 22.40
CA VAL A 430 -25.80 -11.41 21.51
C VAL A 430 -27.28 -11.28 21.14
N GLU A 431 -28.16 -11.02 22.11
CA GLU A 431 -29.59 -10.79 21.87
C GLU A 431 -29.83 -9.57 20.97
N MET A 432 -29.09 -8.47 21.15
CA MET A 432 -29.12 -7.29 20.28
C MET A 432 -28.75 -7.65 18.83
N ILE A 433 -27.70 -8.44 18.62
CA ILE A 433 -27.25 -8.85 17.28
C ILE A 433 -28.27 -9.76 16.58
N ILE A 434 -28.86 -10.72 17.30
CA ILE A 434 -29.87 -11.63 16.73
C ILE A 434 -31.12 -10.84 16.31
N LYS A 435 -31.51 -9.82 17.10
CA LYS A 435 -32.67 -8.95 16.82
C LYS A 435 -32.38 -7.80 15.86
N LEU A 436 -31.15 -7.63 15.41
CA LEU A 436 -30.76 -6.54 14.51
C LEU A 436 -31.33 -6.78 13.11
N ARG A 437 -32.29 -5.96 12.67
CA ARG A 437 -32.72 -5.94 11.26
C ARG A 437 -31.82 -4.98 10.46
N ILE A 438 -31.01 -5.52 9.56
CA ILE A 438 -30.01 -4.75 8.80
C ILE A 438 -30.71 -3.87 7.76
N PRO A 439 -30.55 -2.53 7.81
CA PRO A 439 -31.14 -1.65 6.81
C PRO A 439 -30.56 -1.88 5.41
N PRO A 440 -31.37 -2.00 4.34
CA PRO A 440 -30.85 -2.16 2.98
C PRO A 440 -29.96 -0.99 2.50
N SER A 441 -30.09 0.18 3.11
CA SER A 441 -29.25 1.36 2.85
C SER A 441 -27.79 1.16 3.26
N PHE A 442 -27.51 0.21 4.18
CA PHE A 442 -26.15 -0.10 4.62
C PHE A 442 -25.27 -0.58 3.46
N SER A 443 -25.87 -1.16 2.41
CA SER A 443 -25.13 -1.62 1.24
C SER A 443 -24.47 -0.49 0.43
N ARG A 444 -24.76 0.77 0.73
CA ARG A 444 -24.16 1.94 0.08
C ARG A 444 -22.86 2.39 0.73
N TYR A 445 -22.56 1.90 1.94
CA TYR A 445 -21.37 2.26 2.68
C TYR A 445 -20.16 1.44 2.21
N ARG A 446 -18.99 2.08 2.21
CA ARG A 446 -17.73 1.44 1.81
C ARG A 446 -17.39 0.21 2.65
N ASP A 447 -17.74 0.24 3.93
CA ASP A 447 -17.36 -0.80 4.89
C ASP A 447 -18.37 -1.96 4.96
N PHE A 448 -19.39 -1.97 4.09
CA PHE A 448 -20.46 -2.97 4.14
C PHE A 448 -19.98 -4.41 4.01
N GLY A 449 -18.94 -4.67 3.21
CA GLY A 449 -18.33 -6.00 3.11
C GLY A 449 -17.70 -6.47 4.42
N VAL A 450 -17.00 -5.57 5.13
CA VAL A 450 -16.39 -5.86 6.44
C VAL A 450 -17.47 -6.08 7.49
N PHE A 451 -18.52 -5.26 7.47
CA PHE A 451 -19.70 -5.42 8.32
C PHE A 451 -20.37 -6.78 8.09
N ALA A 452 -20.64 -7.16 6.84
CA ALA A 452 -21.26 -8.43 6.49
C ALA A 452 -20.39 -9.61 6.97
N GLY A 453 -19.09 -9.59 6.69
CA GLY A 453 -18.18 -10.64 7.14
C GLY A 453 -18.11 -10.77 8.68
N SER A 454 -18.16 -9.64 9.39
CA SER A 454 -18.16 -9.63 10.86
C SER A 454 -19.48 -10.18 11.43
N TYR A 455 -20.62 -9.77 10.87
CA TYR A 455 -21.94 -10.31 11.23
C TYR A 455 -22.03 -11.82 11.02
N LEU A 456 -21.62 -12.30 9.83
CA LEU A 456 -21.60 -13.73 9.52
C LEU A 456 -20.75 -14.53 10.51
N GLY A 457 -19.58 -13.99 10.89
CA GLY A 457 -18.71 -14.63 11.88
C GLY A 457 -19.35 -14.80 13.26
N VAL A 458 -20.24 -13.88 13.66
CA VAL A 458 -21.03 -14.03 14.91
C VAL A 458 -22.11 -15.09 14.71
N VAL A 459 -22.93 -14.96 13.65
CA VAL A 459 -24.05 -15.88 13.38
C VAL A 459 -23.59 -17.33 13.27
N GLU A 460 -22.45 -17.57 12.63
CA GLU A 460 -21.84 -18.89 12.50
C GLU A 460 -21.41 -19.48 13.84
N GLY A 461 -20.86 -18.66 14.75
CA GLY A 461 -20.40 -19.11 16.06
C GLY A 461 -21.52 -19.45 17.04
N LEU A 462 -22.74 -18.94 16.80
CA LEU A 462 -23.91 -19.25 17.61
C LEU A 462 -24.41 -20.68 17.32
N LYS A 463 -24.40 -21.55 18.34
CA LYS A 463 -24.83 -22.96 18.25
C LYS A 463 -26.35 -23.08 18.07
N ASP A 464 -27.11 -22.35 18.89
CA ASP A 464 -28.58 -22.32 18.85
C ASP A 464 -29.09 -20.89 18.71
N ILE A 465 -30.03 -20.71 17.76
CA ILE A 465 -30.79 -19.47 17.57
C ILE A 465 -32.26 -19.90 17.57
N GLU A 466 -32.99 -19.52 18.61
CA GLU A 466 -34.41 -19.88 18.77
C GLU A 466 -35.30 -19.12 17.77
N ASP A 467 -35.19 -17.79 17.73
CA ASP A 467 -35.88 -16.94 16.76
C ASP A 467 -34.93 -16.61 15.59
N ARG A 468 -35.19 -17.24 14.44
CA ARG A 468 -34.33 -17.17 13.26
C ARG A 468 -34.85 -16.20 12.20
N ASP A 469 -36.05 -15.66 12.36
CA ASP A 469 -36.74 -14.92 11.29
C ASP A 469 -35.91 -13.72 10.82
N ILE A 470 -35.42 -12.91 11.76
CA ILE A 470 -34.61 -11.72 11.47
C ILE A 470 -33.25 -12.12 10.86
N VAL A 471 -32.63 -13.19 11.36
CA VAL A 471 -31.36 -13.68 10.83
C VAL A 471 -31.53 -14.17 9.39
N CYS A 472 -32.58 -14.93 9.11
CA CYS A 472 -32.96 -15.39 7.77
C CYS A 472 -33.27 -14.21 6.83
N GLU A 473 -33.97 -13.17 7.29
CA GLU A 473 -34.20 -11.94 6.53
C GLU A 473 -32.89 -11.24 6.16
N ASN A 474 -31.99 -11.08 7.13
CA ASN A 474 -30.67 -10.49 6.93
C ASN A 474 -29.83 -11.30 5.94
N LEU A 475 -29.77 -12.63 6.10
CA LEU A 475 -29.04 -13.51 5.18
C LEU A 475 -29.61 -13.40 3.76
N HIS A 476 -30.94 -13.41 3.59
CA HIS A 476 -31.56 -13.22 2.27
C HIS A 476 -31.20 -11.87 1.65
N MET A 477 -31.16 -10.80 2.45
CA MET A 477 -30.74 -9.47 2.00
C MET A 477 -29.27 -9.47 1.54
N LEU A 478 -28.37 -10.07 2.32
CA LEU A 478 -26.94 -10.19 1.97
C LEU A 478 -26.76 -11.00 0.68
N LEU A 479 -27.47 -12.13 0.54
CA LEU A 479 -27.47 -12.93 -0.69
C LEU A 479 -27.96 -12.11 -1.89
N ALA A 480 -29.06 -11.37 -1.74
CA ALA A 480 -29.62 -10.54 -2.81
C ALA A 480 -28.72 -9.36 -3.20
N LYS A 481 -27.89 -8.85 -2.28
CA LYS A 481 -26.88 -7.82 -2.54
C LYS A 481 -25.57 -8.36 -3.10
N ASN A 482 -25.44 -9.68 -3.20
CA ASN A 482 -24.26 -10.38 -3.69
C ASN A 482 -22.94 -10.00 -2.97
N VAL A 483 -23.02 -9.75 -1.66
CA VAL A 483 -21.84 -9.45 -0.83
C VAL A 483 -21.26 -10.75 -0.29
N LEU A 484 -19.94 -10.93 -0.38
CA LEU A 484 -19.24 -12.13 0.10
C LEU A 484 -19.94 -13.46 -0.29
N PRO A 485 -20.06 -13.76 -1.61
CA PRO A 485 -20.93 -14.84 -2.08
C PRO A 485 -20.64 -16.21 -1.47
N ASP A 486 -19.37 -16.56 -1.30
CA ASP A 486 -18.97 -17.83 -0.68
C ASP A 486 -19.35 -17.89 0.80
N GLU A 487 -19.01 -16.86 1.57
CA GLU A 487 -19.24 -16.83 3.01
C GLU A 487 -20.71 -16.76 3.38
N VAL A 488 -21.50 -15.89 2.72
CA VAL A 488 -22.93 -15.76 3.01
C VAL A 488 -23.66 -17.05 2.65
N SER A 489 -23.34 -17.66 1.51
CA SER A 489 -23.98 -18.92 1.08
C SER A 489 -23.68 -20.05 2.06
N ARG A 490 -22.42 -20.17 2.50
CA ARG A 490 -21.99 -21.18 3.45
C ARG A 490 -22.72 -21.09 4.79
N VAL A 491 -22.88 -19.87 5.34
CA VAL A 491 -23.66 -19.65 6.56
C VAL A 491 -25.15 -19.91 6.32
N SER A 492 -25.66 -19.54 5.15
CA SER A 492 -27.06 -19.72 4.78
C SER A 492 -27.47 -21.21 4.70
N TRP A 493 -26.57 -22.12 4.33
CA TRP A 493 -26.90 -23.56 4.23
C TRP A 493 -27.46 -24.14 5.54
N ARG A 494 -26.91 -23.72 6.70
CA ARG A 494 -27.43 -24.13 8.02
C ARG A 494 -28.91 -23.78 8.21
N PHE A 495 -29.32 -22.63 7.68
CA PHE A 495 -30.69 -22.13 7.81
C PHE A 495 -31.61 -22.68 6.72
N VAL A 496 -31.09 -22.93 5.52
CA VAL A 496 -31.83 -23.64 4.46
C VAL A 496 -32.26 -25.04 4.94
N ASP A 497 -31.39 -25.74 5.65
CA ASP A 497 -31.74 -27.07 6.18
C ASP A 497 -32.79 -27.00 7.30
N ALA A 498 -32.78 -25.91 8.07
CA ALA A 498 -33.51 -25.81 9.33
C ALA A 498 -34.80 -24.97 9.27
N ASP A 499 -35.02 -24.19 8.21
CA ASP A 499 -36.17 -23.28 8.04
C ASP A 499 -36.74 -23.38 6.61
N GLU A 500 -37.94 -23.95 6.48
CA GLU A 500 -38.63 -24.14 5.20
C GLU A 500 -39.00 -22.80 4.52
N GLY A 501 -39.40 -21.80 5.29
CA GLY A 501 -39.78 -20.49 4.75
C GLY A 501 -38.58 -19.79 4.11
N PHE A 502 -37.42 -19.85 4.76
CA PHE A 502 -36.16 -19.36 4.24
C PHE A 502 -35.70 -20.18 3.02
N ALA A 503 -35.73 -21.52 3.09
CA ALA A 503 -35.39 -22.40 1.98
C ALA A 503 -36.21 -22.11 0.71
N ALA A 504 -37.52 -21.95 0.85
CA ALA A 504 -38.44 -21.62 -0.25
C ALA A 504 -38.17 -20.22 -0.81
N ARG A 505 -37.84 -19.26 0.05
CA ARG A 505 -37.49 -17.88 -0.37
C ARG A 505 -36.17 -17.85 -1.15
N VAL A 506 -35.17 -18.61 -0.71
CA VAL A 506 -33.87 -18.75 -1.40
C VAL A 506 -34.04 -19.45 -2.75
N ALA A 507 -34.83 -20.53 -2.82
CA ALA A 507 -35.12 -21.25 -4.06
C ALA A 507 -35.80 -20.38 -5.12
N ARG A 508 -36.86 -19.64 -4.75
CA ARG A 508 -37.57 -18.73 -5.68
C ARG A 508 -36.68 -17.61 -6.23
N SER A 509 -35.63 -17.26 -5.51
CA SER A 509 -34.76 -16.13 -5.85
C SER A 509 -33.62 -16.49 -6.83
N ILE A 510 -33.41 -17.77 -7.18
CA ILE A 510 -32.35 -18.22 -8.12
C ILE A 510 -32.45 -17.50 -9.46
N SER A 511 -33.68 -17.22 -9.92
CA SER A 511 -33.98 -16.53 -11.19
C SER A 511 -33.29 -15.17 -11.35
N ARG A 512 -32.86 -14.54 -10.25
CA ARG A 512 -32.11 -13.27 -10.28
C ARG A 512 -30.67 -13.44 -10.80
N GLY A 513 -30.14 -14.66 -10.88
CA GLY A 513 -28.85 -14.96 -11.52
C GLY A 513 -27.61 -14.48 -10.77
N THR A 514 -27.74 -13.93 -9.55
CA THR A 514 -26.61 -13.48 -8.73
C THR A 514 -25.87 -14.68 -8.14
N GLU A 515 -24.53 -14.60 -8.06
CA GLU A 515 -23.68 -15.67 -7.54
C GLU A 515 -24.17 -16.21 -6.18
N SER A 516 -24.38 -15.33 -5.21
CA SER A 516 -24.75 -15.73 -3.84
C SER A 516 -26.07 -16.52 -3.78
N LEU A 517 -27.10 -16.09 -4.51
CA LEU A 517 -28.39 -16.80 -4.55
C LEU A 517 -28.27 -18.15 -5.25
N ILE A 518 -27.41 -18.28 -6.26
CA ILE A 518 -27.11 -19.54 -6.91
C ILE A 518 -26.36 -20.47 -5.94
N LEU A 519 -25.27 -20.01 -5.32
CA LEU A 519 -24.47 -20.80 -4.39
C LEU A 519 -25.26 -21.22 -3.14
N ALA A 520 -26.15 -20.38 -2.59
CA ALA A 520 -26.98 -20.73 -1.44
C ALA A 520 -27.92 -21.91 -1.73
N ASN A 521 -28.28 -22.15 -2.99
CA ASN A 521 -29.13 -23.28 -3.39
C ASN A 521 -28.34 -24.57 -3.67
N SER A 522 -27.01 -24.56 -3.64
CA SER A 522 -26.21 -25.77 -3.90
C SER A 522 -26.44 -26.89 -2.87
N ARG A 523 -26.97 -26.56 -1.70
CA ARG A 523 -27.35 -27.50 -0.63
C ARG A 523 -28.83 -27.43 -0.25
N ASN A 524 -29.67 -26.81 -1.08
CA ASN A 524 -31.11 -26.71 -0.80
C ASN A 524 -31.82 -27.99 -1.21
N GLU A 525 -31.75 -29.00 -0.34
CA GLU A 525 -32.32 -30.33 -0.62
C GLU A 525 -33.87 -30.34 -0.63
N ARG A 526 -34.50 -29.43 0.10
CA ARG A 526 -35.97 -29.27 0.18
C ARG A 526 -36.58 -28.84 -1.16
N HIS A 527 -35.87 -28.00 -1.93
CA HIS A 527 -36.30 -27.51 -3.24
C HIS A 527 -35.36 -27.94 -4.37
N ARG A 528 -34.83 -29.17 -4.24
CA ARG A 528 -33.85 -29.74 -5.17
C ARG A 528 -34.27 -29.62 -6.64
N ASP A 529 -35.44 -30.14 -6.98
CA ASP A 529 -35.91 -30.23 -8.37
C ASP A 529 -36.09 -28.84 -9.00
N HIS A 530 -36.53 -27.87 -8.19
CA HIS A 530 -36.65 -26.48 -8.62
C HIS A 530 -35.27 -25.87 -8.89
N ALA A 531 -34.32 -26.06 -7.99
CA ALA A 531 -32.96 -25.54 -8.14
C ALA A 531 -32.26 -26.16 -9.37
N GLU A 532 -32.40 -27.47 -9.56
CA GLU A 532 -31.86 -28.20 -10.71
C GLU A 532 -32.43 -27.69 -12.04
N LYS A 533 -33.76 -27.54 -12.12
CA LYS A 533 -34.41 -26.94 -13.29
C LYS A 533 -33.83 -25.54 -13.58
N LYS A 534 -33.67 -24.70 -12.56
CA LYS A 534 -33.11 -23.35 -12.73
C LYS A 534 -31.64 -23.35 -13.11
N TYR A 535 -30.84 -24.29 -12.61
CA TYR A 535 -29.45 -24.44 -13.03
C TYR A 535 -29.33 -24.80 -14.50
N LEU A 536 -30.15 -25.75 -14.99
CA LEU A 536 -30.18 -26.11 -16.42
C LEU A 536 -30.59 -24.90 -17.28
N GLU A 537 -31.67 -24.20 -16.92
CA GLU A 537 -32.09 -22.96 -17.61
C GLU A 537 -30.96 -21.92 -17.70
N LEU A 538 -30.19 -21.73 -16.61
CA LEU A 538 -29.07 -20.79 -16.56
C LEU A 538 -27.85 -21.27 -17.35
N LEU A 539 -27.56 -22.57 -17.36
CA LEU A 539 -26.48 -23.19 -18.16
C LEU A 539 -26.76 -23.09 -19.66
N GLU A 540 -28.02 -23.15 -20.06
CA GLU A 540 -28.49 -23.00 -21.44
C GLU A 540 -28.62 -21.52 -21.87
N SER A 541 -28.68 -20.60 -20.91
CA SER A 541 -28.77 -19.15 -21.18
C SER A 541 -27.54 -18.61 -21.93
N GLY A 542 -27.63 -17.39 -22.49
CA GLY A 542 -26.48 -16.70 -23.08
C GLY A 542 -25.52 -16.07 -22.05
N ASN A 543 -25.84 -16.06 -20.76
CA ASN A 543 -25.10 -15.32 -19.73
C ASN A 543 -23.93 -16.15 -19.16
N ILE A 544 -22.71 -15.87 -19.62
CA ILE A 544 -21.49 -16.59 -19.23
C ILE A 544 -21.19 -16.51 -17.72
N ASP A 545 -21.43 -15.37 -17.08
CA ASP A 545 -21.20 -15.19 -15.64
C ASP A 545 -22.15 -16.08 -14.84
N ALA A 546 -23.44 -16.13 -15.23
CA ALA A 546 -24.41 -17.02 -14.61
C ALA A 546 -24.02 -18.50 -14.77
N LYS A 547 -23.49 -18.92 -15.93
CA LYS A 547 -22.96 -20.29 -16.11
C LYS A 547 -21.81 -20.58 -15.17
N ALA A 548 -20.89 -19.64 -14.98
CA ALA A 548 -19.77 -19.80 -14.06
C ALA A 548 -20.25 -19.94 -12.61
N HIS A 549 -21.21 -19.12 -12.18
CA HIS A 549 -21.82 -19.24 -10.85
C HIS A 549 -22.52 -20.59 -10.64
N VAL A 550 -23.27 -21.08 -11.65
CA VAL A 550 -23.93 -22.39 -11.59
C VAL A 550 -22.90 -23.51 -11.54
N MET A 551 -21.82 -23.43 -12.33
CA MET A 551 -20.73 -24.41 -12.31
C MET A 551 -20.07 -24.49 -10.92
N LYS A 552 -19.87 -23.34 -10.28
CA LYS A 552 -19.40 -23.27 -8.89
C LYS A 552 -20.40 -23.91 -7.92
N ALA A 553 -21.70 -23.67 -8.07
CA ALA A 553 -22.72 -24.34 -7.25
C ALA A 553 -22.76 -25.86 -7.46
N ILE A 554 -22.64 -26.33 -8.70
CA ILE A 554 -22.56 -27.78 -9.02
C ILE A 554 -21.37 -28.40 -8.31
N ARG A 555 -20.20 -27.77 -8.39
CA ARG A 555 -18.99 -28.20 -7.66
C ARG A 555 -19.23 -28.31 -6.15
N LEU A 556 -19.87 -27.32 -5.54
CA LEU A 556 -20.17 -27.31 -4.10
C LEU A 556 -21.25 -28.34 -3.69
N SER A 557 -22.17 -28.68 -4.60
CA SER A 557 -23.20 -29.71 -4.38
C SER A 557 -22.67 -31.13 -4.49
N GLY A 558 -21.55 -31.33 -5.19
CA GLY A 558 -20.98 -32.66 -5.48
C GLY A 558 -21.73 -33.46 -6.55
N ARG A 559 -22.76 -32.90 -7.20
CA ARG A 559 -23.59 -33.59 -8.20
C ARG A 559 -23.00 -33.58 -9.60
N ILE A 560 -21.71 -33.92 -9.69
CA ILE A 560 -20.88 -33.69 -10.87
C ILE A 560 -21.37 -34.47 -12.11
N GLU A 561 -21.69 -35.75 -11.95
CA GLU A 561 -22.04 -36.62 -13.08
C GLU A 561 -23.34 -36.23 -13.79
N GLN A 562 -24.28 -35.60 -13.08
CA GLN A 562 -25.53 -35.10 -13.68
C GLN A 562 -25.28 -33.99 -14.70
N TYR A 563 -24.18 -33.24 -14.53
CA TYR A 563 -23.85 -32.09 -15.37
C TYR A 563 -22.62 -32.34 -16.24
N ARG A 564 -22.26 -33.60 -16.49
CA ARG A 564 -21.05 -33.98 -17.23
C ARG A 564 -20.89 -33.23 -18.55
N GLU A 565 -21.94 -33.20 -19.38
CA GLU A 565 -21.89 -32.52 -20.68
C GLU A 565 -21.68 -31.00 -20.54
N HIS A 566 -22.34 -30.37 -19.57
CA HIS A 566 -22.17 -28.94 -19.31
C HIS A 566 -20.76 -28.61 -18.77
N ILE A 567 -20.16 -29.49 -17.97
CA ILE A 567 -18.77 -29.35 -17.53
C ILE A 567 -17.82 -29.40 -18.72
N LEU A 568 -17.98 -30.38 -19.61
CA LEU A 568 -17.16 -30.50 -20.83
C LEU A 568 -17.33 -29.29 -21.74
N ASN A 569 -18.57 -28.83 -21.94
CA ASN A 569 -18.87 -27.62 -22.72
C ASN A 569 -18.26 -26.36 -22.08
N GLY A 570 -18.25 -26.28 -20.75
CA GLY A 570 -17.62 -25.19 -20.01
C GLY A 570 -16.10 -25.17 -20.16
N LEU A 571 -15.46 -26.34 -20.18
CA LEU A 571 -14.03 -26.49 -20.43
C LEU A 571 -13.62 -26.05 -21.85
N GLU A 572 -14.51 -26.24 -22.83
CA GLU A 572 -14.28 -25.81 -24.20
C GLU A 572 -14.70 -24.36 -24.51
N ASN A 573 -15.29 -23.65 -23.53
CA ASN A 573 -15.83 -22.32 -23.77
C ASN A 573 -14.75 -21.23 -23.73
N TYR A 574 -14.39 -20.69 -24.90
CA TYR A 574 -13.42 -19.61 -25.07
C TYR A 574 -14.06 -18.30 -25.58
N TYR A 575 -15.33 -18.08 -25.22
CA TYR A 575 -16.05 -16.89 -25.63
C TYR A 575 -15.37 -15.61 -25.11
N ALA A 576 -15.19 -14.65 -26.01
CA ALA A 576 -14.62 -13.34 -25.71
C ALA A 576 -15.56 -12.24 -26.20
N ASP A 577 -15.64 -11.16 -25.44
CA ASP A 577 -16.39 -9.95 -25.82
C ASP A 577 -15.47 -8.71 -25.79
N SER A 578 -16.03 -7.51 -25.87
CA SER A 578 -15.26 -6.25 -25.84
C SER A 578 -14.44 -6.04 -24.55
N ARG A 579 -14.72 -6.78 -23.48
CA ARG A 579 -13.97 -6.79 -22.21
C ARG A 579 -12.81 -7.79 -22.22
N GLY A 580 -12.70 -8.61 -23.26
CA GLY A 580 -11.73 -9.68 -23.39
C GLY A 580 -12.30 -11.05 -23.06
N ASP A 581 -11.51 -11.88 -22.38
CA ASP A 581 -11.81 -13.28 -22.10
C ASP A 581 -12.76 -13.46 -20.89
N VAL A 582 -14.06 -13.27 -21.16
CA VAL A 582 -15.12 -13.35 -20.15
C VAL A 582 -15.47 -14.78 -19.75
N SER A 583 -15.09 -15.79 -20.53
CA SER A 583 -15.35 -17.20 -20.20
C SER A 583 -14.29 -17.84 -19.30
N SER A 584 -13.20 -17.13 -18.97
CA SER A 584 -12.13 -17.64 -18.10
C SER A 584 -12.65 -18.10 -16.73
N GLY A 585 -13.66 -17.42 -16.16
CA GLY A 585 -14.33 -17.84 -14.92
C GLY A 585 -15.09 -19.17 -15.06
N LEU A 586 -15.82 -19.36 -16.17
CA LEU A 586 -16.53 -20.60 -16.46
C LEU A 586 -15.55 -21.77 -16.63
N ARG A 587 -14.46 -21.56 -17.38
CA ARG A 587 -13.40 -22.57 -17.54
C ARG A 587 -12.74 -22.93 -16.22
N ARG A 588 -12.47 -21.94 -15.36
CA ARG A 588 -11.92 -22.16 -14.02
C ARG A 588 -12.82 -23.08 -13.20
N GLU A 589 -14.10 -22.75 -13.08
CA GLU A 589 -15.04 -23.57 -12.28
C GLU A 589 -15.28 -24.94 -12.91
N SER A 590 -15.28 -25.04 -14.24
CA SER A 590 -15.43 -26.33 -14.95
C SER A 590 -14.20 -27.22 -14.76
N LEU A 591 -12.99 -26.64 -14.72
CA LEU A 591 -11.77 -27.37 -14.34
C LEU A 591 -11.87 -27.89 -12.90
N MET A 592 -12.35 -27.06 -11.99
CA MET A 592 -12.48 -27.47 -10.58
C MET A 592 -13.53 -28.58 -10.42
N ALA A 593 -14.63 -28.52 -11.18
CA ALA A 593 -15.62 -29.57 -11.22
C ALA A 593 -15.09 -30.87 -11.86
N SER A 594 -14.23 -30.78 -12.88
CA SER A 594 -13.70 -31.97 -13.56
C SER A 594 -12.80 -32.82 -12.68
N PHE A 595 -12.09 -32.22 -11.72
CA PHE A 595 -11.33 -32.97 -10.70
C PHE A 595 -12.20 -33.86 -9.81
N LEU A 596 -13.51 -33.57 -9.72
CA LEU A 596 -14.48 -34.34 -8.95
C LEU A 596 -15.25 -35.37 -9.79
N MET A 597 -15.01 -35.43 -11.11
CA MET A 597 -15.64 -36.42 -12.00
C MET A 597 -15.13 -37.83 -11.69
N LYS A 598 -15.93 -38.86 -12.00
CA LYS A 598 -15.52 -40.26 -11.97
C LYS A 598 -14.43 -40.55 -13.00
N ASP A 599 -14.53 -39.93 -14.17
CA ASP A 599 -13.53 -40.02 -15.23
C ASP A 599 -12.28 -39.20 -14.85
N THR A 600 -11.22 -39.91 -14.46
CA THR A 600 -9.95 -39.33 -13.99
C THR A 600 -9.09 -38.76 -15.11
N LEU A 601 -9.44 -39.00 -16.38
CA LEU A 601 -8.64 -38.58 -17.53
C LEU A 601 -9.03 -37.19 -18.07
N VAL A 602 -10.20 -36.67 -17.71
CA VAL A 602 -10.66 -35.35 -18.16
C VAL A 602 -9.81 -34.23 -17.53
N SER A 603 -9.66 -34.22 -16.20
CA SER A 603 -9.00 -33.11 -15.53
C SER A 603 -7.53 -32.91 -15.94
N PRO A 604 -6.68 -33.96 -16.10
CA PRO A 604 -5.29 -33.80 -16.53
C PRO A 604 -5.16 -33.16 -17.92
N ARG A 605 -6.02 -33.55 -18.88
CA ARG A 605 -6.02 -33.01 -20.25
C ARG A 605 -6.19 -31.49 -20.25
N TYR A 606 -7.25 -31.02 -19.63
CA TYR A 606 -7.56 -29.59 -19.56
C TYR A 606 -6.64 -28.83 -18.62
N PHE A 607 -6.14 -29.46 -17.55
CA PHE A 607 -5.14 -28.86 -16.67
C PHE A 607 -3.89 -28.45 -17.47
N VAL A 608 -3.35 -29.35 -18.29
CA VAL A 608 -2.15 -29.06 -19.11
C VAL A 608 -2.44 -27.95 -20.12
N ARG A 609 -3.60 -28.00 -20.78
CA ARG A 609 -4.03 -26.92 -21.68
C ARG A 609 -4.04 -25.58 -20.96
N TYR A 610 -4.62 -25.53 -19.75
CA TYR A 610 -4.76 -24.28 -19.00
C TYR A 610 -3.47 -23.79 -18.33
N PHE A 611 -2.51 -24.70 -18.11
CA PHE A 611 -1.18 -24.38 -17.59
C PHE A 611 -0.43 -23.38 -18.48
N VAL A 612 -0.73 -23.37 -19.77
CA VAL A 612 -0.18 -22.47 -20.79
C VAL A 612 -1.27 -21.63 -21.48
N ASP A 613 -2.41 -21.42 -20.82
CA ASP A 613 -3.52 -20.61 -21.35
C ASP A 613 -3.15 -19.13 -21.47
N LYS A 614 -3.87 -18.38 -22.30
CA LYS A 614 -3.75 -16.92 -22.39
C LYS A 614 -4.10 -16.25 -21.07
N SER A 615 -5.08 -16.79 -20.34
CA SER A 615 -5.54 -16.23 -19.08
C SER A 615 -4.53 -16.49 -17.97
N LYS A 616 -3.87 -15.42 -17.50
CA LYS A 616 -2.99 -15.47 -16.32
C LYS A 616 -3.74 -16.03 -15.09
N VAL A 617 -5.03 -15.71 -14.96
CA VAL A 617 -5.89 -16.19 -13.86
C VAL A 617 -6.00 -17.72 -13.87
N LEU A 618 -6.05 -18.36 -15.03
CA LEU A 618 -6.08 -19.82 -15.14
C LEU A 618 -4.70 -20.44 -14.87
N ARG A 619 -3.64 -19.88 -15.46
CA ARG A 619 -2.25 -20.36 -15.20
C ARG A 619 -1.88 -20.29 -13.73
N ASP A 620 -2.14 -19.15 -13.09
CA ASP A 620 -1.93 -18.96 -11.66
C ASP A 620 -2.77 -19.98 -10.83
N GLU A 621 -3.92 -20.45 -11.34
CA GLU A 621 -4.78 -21.40 -10.60
C GLU A 621 -4.15 -22.78 -10.66
N CYS A 622 -3.67 -23.20 -11.84
CA CYS A 622 -2.94 -24.44 -11.99
C CYS A 622 -1.70 -24.50 -11.09
N ILE A 623 -0.95 -23.40 -10.97
CA ILE A 623 0.19 -23.31 -10.03
C ILE A 623 -0.27 -23.45 -8.59
N LEU A 624 -1.34 -22.75 -8.18
CA LEU A 624 -1.86 -22.85 -6.82
C LEU A 624 -2.39 -24.25 -6.50
N LEU A 625 -3.01 -24.93 -7.45
CA LEU A 625 -3.43 -26.33 -7.29
C LEU A 625 -2.23 -27.22 -7.00
N CYS A 626 -1.14 -27.10 -7.76
CA CYS A 626 0.08 -27.86 -7.52
C CYS A 626 0.70 -27.54 -6.15
N LYS A 627 0.79 -26.25 -5.78
CA LYS A 627 1.32 -25.82 -4.48
C LYS A 627 0.49 -26.34 -3.31
N ASN A 628 -0.82 -26.13 -3.34
CA ASN A 628 -1.73 -26.49 -2.26
C ASN A 628 -1.95 -28.01 -2.15
N SER A 629 -1.72 -28.76 -3.23
CA SER A 629 -1.80 -30.23 -3.23
C SER A 629 -0.44 -30.89 -2.97
N GLY A 630 0.59 -30.12 -2.60
CA GLY A 630 1.90 -30.64 -2.20
C GLY A 630 2.79 -31.12 -3.36
N VAL A 631 2.47 -30.79 -4.60
CA VAL A 631 3.28 -31.12 -5.78
C VAL A 631 4.48 -30.16 -5.89
N PHE A 632 4.26 -28.87 -5.61
CA PHE A 632 5.35 -27.89 -5.55
C PHE A 632 5.65 -27.53 -4.10
N PRO A 633 6.90 -27.73 -3.62
CA PRO A 633 7.24 -27.53 -2.21
C PRO A 633 7.26 -26.06 -1.80
N GLU A 634 7.73 -25.14 -2.64
CA GLU A 634 7.88 -23.71 -2.32
C GLU A 634 7.88 -22.80 -3.57
N GLY A 635 7.95 -21.48 -3.40
CA GLY A 635 7.97 -20.50 -4.49
C GLY A 635 6.58 -19.95 -4.87
N PHE A 636 6.58 -19.11 -5.92
CA PHE A 636 5.37 -18.48 -6.49
C PHE A 636 4.64 -17.49 -5.56
N GLU A 637 5.34 -16.87 -4.60
CA GLU A 637 4.80 -15.91 -3.63
C GLU A 637 4.22 -14.65 -4.28
N TYR A 638 4.57 -14.40 -5.54
CA TYR A 638 3.98 -13.32 -6.34
C TYR A 638 2.48 -13.54 -6.62
N ILE A 639 1.97 -14.77 -6.48
CA ILE A 639 0.54 -15.10 -6.61
C ILE A 639 -0.16 -14.82 -5.28
N ARG A 640 -0.67 -13.59 -5.11
CA ARG A 640 -1.28 -13.08 -3.85
C ARG A 640 -2.74 -13.49 -3.62
N ARG A 641 -3.14 -14.70 -3.97
CA ARG A 641 -4.50 -15.21 -3.75
C ARG A 641 -4.49 -16.62 -3.14
N ARG A 642 -5.56 -16.97 -2.42
CA ARG A 642 -5.80 -18.34 -1.99
C ARG A 642 -6.33 -19.15 -3.18
N GLY A 643 -5.84 -20.37 -3.35
CA GLY A 643 -6.31 -21.29 -4.39
C GLY A 643 -6.95 -22.53 -3.79
N HIS A 644 -7.40 -23.43 -4.66
CA HIS A 644 -7.94 -24.72 -4.24
C HIS A 644 -6.82 -25.76 -4.06
N SER A 645 -7.15 -26.87 -3.37
CA SER A 645 -6.37 -28.11 -3.38
C SER A 645 -7.20 -29.20 -4.05
N VAL A 646 -6.53 -30.14 -4.71
CA VAL A 646 -7.17 -31.32 -5.32
C VAL A 646 -6.47 -32.58 -4.83
N ASP A 647 -7.11 -33.73 -5.02
CA ASP A 647 -6.45 -35.02 -4.78
C ASP A 647 -5.20 -35.13 -5.67
N PRO A 648 -3.98 -35.26 -5.10
CA PRO A 648 -2.74 -35.40 -5.89
C PRO A 648 -2.76 -36.60 -6.84
N GLY A 649 -3.55 -37.63 -6.52
CA GLY A 649 -3.83 -38.77 -7.40
C GLY A 649 -4.33 -38.36 -8.78
N ARG A 650 -5.10 -37.26 -8.85
CA ARG A 650 -5.64 -36.70 -10.10
C ARG A 650 -4.59 -36.02 -10.98
N LEU A 651 -3.42 -35.70 -10.43
CA LEU A 651 -2.31 -35.08 -11.17
C LEU A 651 -1.21 -36.10 -11.51
N GLN A 652 -1.35 -37.36 -11.09
CA GLN A 652 -0.36 -38.42 -11.36
C GLN A 652 0.04 -38.56 -12.82
N PRO A 653 -0.88 -38.48 -13.81
CA PRO A 653 -0.51 -38.55 -15.22
C PRO A 653 0.45 -37.43 -15.68
N LEU A 654 0.56 -36.36 -14.89
CA LEU A 654 1.34 -35.16 -15.20
C LEU A 654 2.58 -35.00 -14.31
N LEU A 655 2.82 -35.92 -13.37
CA LEU A 655 3.83 -35.71 -12.33
C LEU A 655 5.24 -35.52 -12.91
N ALA A 656 5.61 -36.27 -13.95
CA ALA A 656 6.89 -36.11 -14.64
C ALA A 656 7.04 -34.72 -15.30
N PHE A 657 5.96 -34.22 -15.91
CA PHE A 657 5.91 -32.85 -16.45
C PHE A 657 6.03 -31.81 -15.34
N LEU A 658 5.26 -31.94 -14.26
CA LEU A 658 5.23 -30.97 -13.16
C LEU A 658 6.58 -30.90 -12.41
N ASN A 659 7.22 -32.04 -12.16
CA ASN A 659 8.55 -32.09 -11.55
C ASN A 659 9.60 -31.44 -12.44
N SER A 660 9.58 -31.75 -13.74
CA SER A 660 10.50 -31.14 -14.71
C SER A 660 10.25 -29.63 -14.87
N PHE A 661 8.99 -29.20 -14.83
CA PHE A 661 8.61 -27.79 -14.87
C PHE A 661 9.13 -27.06 -13.64
N TYR A 662 8.91 -27.62 -12.45
CA TYR A 662 9.32 -27.00 -11.19
C TYR A 662 10.84 -26.81 -11.12
N ALA A 663 11.60 -27.86 -11.46
CA ALA A 663 13.06 -27.80 -11.48
C ALA A 663 13.58 -26.72 -12.44
N GLU A 664 13.00 -26.65 -13.66
CA GLU A 664 13.41 -25.67 -14.65
C GLU A 664 12.99 -24.24 -14.27
N PHE A 665 11.79 -24.07 -13.70
CA PHE A 665 11.33 -22.77 -13.23
C PHE A 665 12.24 -22.22 -12.13
N LYS A 666 12.66 -23.06 -11.17
CA LYS A 666 13.59 -22.66 -10.11
C LYS A 666 14.96 -22.29 -10.64
N ARG A 667 15.49 -23.06 -11.58
CA ARG A 667 16.73 -22.71 -12.29
C ARG A 667 16.62 -21.34 -12.97
N LEU A 668 15.52 -21.07 -13.66
CA LEU A 668 15.29 -19.78 -14.33
C LEU A 668 15.09 -18.62 -13.35
N GLU A 669 14.47 -18.86 -12.20
CA GLU A 669 14.31 -17.86 -11.12
C GLU A 669 15.67 -17.42 -10.55
N GLU A 670 16.64 -18.32 -10.49
CA GLU A 670 18.01 -18.05 -10.01
C GLU A 670 18.93 -17.47 -11.08
N GLU A 671 18.88 -18.01 -12.31
CA GLU A 671 19.91 -17.77 -13.34
C GLU A 671 19.49 -16.72 -14.39
N SER A 672 18.19 -16.43 -14.54
CA SER A 672 17.70 -15.60 -15.64
C SER A 672 17.21 -14.22 -15.17
N LYS A 673 17.23 -13.23 -16.09
CA LYS A 673 16.55 -11.94 -15.90
C LYS A 673 15.12 -11.94 -16.44
N LEU A 674 14.53 -13.12 -16.69
CA LEU A 674 13.19 -13.22 -17.24
C LEU A 674 12.16 -12.88 -16.15
N GLY A 675 11.12 -12.14 -16.52
CA GLY A 675 9.96 -11.97 -15.63
C GLY A 675 9.21 -13.29 -15.45
N ASN A 676 8.48 -13.42 -14.33
CA ASN A 676 7.80 -14.66 -13.91
C ASN A 676 6.95 -15.30 -15.01
N ASP A 677 6.17 -14.52 -15.76
CA ASP A 677 5.32 -15.04 -16.84
C ASP A 677 6.15 -15.64 -18.01
N LYS A 678 7.29 -15.04 -18.36
CA LYS A 678 8.18 -15.57 -19.40
C LYS A 678 8.89 -16.84 -18.93
N ALA A 679 9.38 -16.85 -17.69
CA ALA A 679 9.99 -18.01 -17.07
C ALA A 679 9.00 -19.20 -17.00
N MET A 680 7.72 -18.93 -16.69
CA MET A 680 6.64 -19.92 -16.72
C MET A 680 6.51 -20.59 -18.10
N PHE A 681 6.47 -19.82 -19.18
CA PHE A 681 6.34 -20.39 -20.53
C PHE A 681 7.58 -21.20 -20.94
N VAL A 682 8.80 -20.70 -20.66
CA VAL A 682 10.04 -21.41 -20.98
C VAL A 682 10.13 -22.73 -20.21
N ALA A 683 9.87 -22.71 -18.90
CA ALA A 683 9.87 -23.92 -18.08
C ALA A 683 8.79 -24.92 -18.55
N SER A 684 7.61 -24.44 -18.95
CA SER A 684 6.54 -25.28 -19.47
C SER A 684 6.92 -25.94 -20.80
N ILE A 685 7.51 -25.17 -21.72
CA ILE A 685 7.99 -25.68 -23.02
C ILE A 685 9.14 -26.66 -22.83
N ALA A 686 10.06 -26.41 -21.89
CA ALA A 686 11.13 -27.36 -21.57
C ALA A 686 10.56 -28.68 -21.02
N ALA A 687 9.62 -28.59 -20.07
CA ALA A 687 9.01 -29.73 -19.40
C ALA A 687 8.08 -30.57 -20.28
N SER A 688 7.54 -30.01 -21.37
CA SER A 688 6.57 -30.66 -22.27
C SER A 688 7.05 -31.99 -22.87
N LYS A 689 8.38 -32.24 -22.90
CA LYS A 689 8.97 -33.53 -23.31
C LYS A 689 8.50 -34.71 -22.46
N ASN A 690 8.06 -34.45 -21.23
CA ASN A 690 7.60 -35.48 -20.29
C ASN A 690 6.08 -35.73 -20.36
N LEU A 691 5.36 -35.07 -21.28
CA LEU A 691 3.94 -35.28 -21.51
C LEU A 691 3.72 -36.47 -22.46
N SER A 692 2.64 -37.23 -22.26
CA SER A 692 2.18 -38.21 -23.26
C SER A 692 1.67 -37.51 -24.52
N ALA A 693 1.57 -38.24 -25.64
CA ALA A 693 1.14 -37.67 -26.93
C ALA A 693 -0.20 -36.91 -26.83
N GLU A 694 -1.18 -37.47 -26.12
CA GLU A 694 -2.47 -36.81 -25.90
C GLU A 694 -2.34 -35.50 -25.10
N HIS A 695 -1.54 -35.48 -24.03
CA HIS A 695 -1.33 -34.25 -23.25
C HIS A 695 -0.47 -33.24 -24.00
N GLN A 696 0.41 -33.67 -24.91
CA GLN A 696 1.17 -32.77 -25.79
C GLN A 696 0.24 -32.04 -26.77
N GLU A 697 -0.76 -32.72 -27.33
CA GLU A 697 -1.77 -32.07 -28.17
C GLU A 697 -2.56 -31.00 -27.39
N GLU A 698 -2.97 -31.32 -26.16
CA GLU A 698 -3.66 -30.39 -25.26
C GLU A 698 -2.79 -29.20 -24.84
N PHE A 699 -1.51 -29.45 -24.54
CA PHE A 699 -0.52 -28.41 -24.27
C PHE A 699 -0.40 -27.45 -25.46
N VAL A 700 -0.28 -27.98 -26.68
CA VAL A 700 -0.19 -27.18 -27.89
C VAL A 700 -1.47 -26.38 -28.12
N ARG A 701 -2.66 -26.96 -27.91
CA ARG A 701 -3.93 -26.20 -27.97
C ARG A 701 -3.93 -25.00 -27.03
N GLY A 702 -3.44 -25.16 -25.81
CA GLY A 702 -3.28 -24.06 -24.84
C GLY A 702 -2.34 -22.98 -25.32
N MET A 703 -1.15 -23.36 -25.80
CA MET A 703 -0.15 -22.42 -26.33
C MET A 703 -0.68 -21.66 -27.56
N LEU A 704 -1.33 -22.35 -28.50
CA LEU A 704 -1.90 -21.73 -29.70
C LEU A 704 -3.00 -20.73 -29.35
N GLY A 705 -3.83 -21.04 -28.35
CA GLY A 705 -4.79 -20.09 -27.80
C GLY A 705 -4.12 -18.84 -27.22
N THR A 706 -2.94 -18.98 -26.61
CA THR A 706 -2.11 -17.86 -26.17
C THR A 706 -1.58 -17.04 -27.33
N ILE A 707 -0.96 -17.68 -28.33
CA ILE A 707 -0.42 -17.01 -29.53
C ILE A 707 -1.48 -16.16 -30.20
N GLY A 708 -2.65 -16.74 -30.51
CA GLY A 708 -3.73 -16.05 -31.23
C GLY A 708 -4.42 -14.92 -30.47
N SER A 709 -4.16 -14.76 -29.17
CA SER A 709 -4.81 -13.76 -28.31
C SER A 709 -3.84 -12.83 -27.56
N SER A 710 -2.52 -13.06 -27.70
CA SER A 710 -1.49 -12.28 -27.00
C SER A 710 -1.00 -11.09 -27.82
N ASP A 711 -0.33 -10.14 -27.16
CA ASP A 711 0.37 -9.07 -27.88
C ASP A 711 1.55 -9.60 -28.70
N ALA A 712 2.04 -8.78 -29.63
CA ALA A 712 3.13 -9.17 -30.52
C ALA A 712 4.42 -9.57 -29.77
N SER A 713 4.70 -9.00 -28.60
CA SER A 713 5.92 -9.30 -27.84
C SER A 713 5.85 -10.69 -27.20
N LEU A 714 4.73 -11.04 -26.57
CA LEU A 714 4.55 -12.38 -26.00
C LEU A 714 4.44 -13.44 -27.10
N CYS A 715 3.75 -13.12 -28.20
CA CYS A 715 3.67 -13.99 -29.37
C CYS A 715 5.07 -14.29 -29.93
N SER A 716 5.87 -13.26 -30.24
CA SER A 716 7.25 -13.44 -30.74
C SER A 716 8.10 -14.26 -29.77
N PHE A 717 8.00 -13.99 -28.46
CA PHE A 717 8.74 -14.74 -27.45
C PHE A 717 8.38 -16.23 -27.42
N ILE A 718 7.08 -16.57 -27.49
CA ILE A 718 6.63 -17.96 -27.53
C ILE A 718 7.10 -18.63 -28.83
N VAL A 719 7.01 -17.93 -29.96
CA VAL A 719 7.49 -18.43 -31.26
C VAL A 719 8.98 -18.76 -31.21
N GLU A 720 9.81 -17.87 -30.66
CA GLU A 720 11.24 -18.10 -30.45
C GLU A 720 11.51 -19.30 -29.52
N ALA A 721 10.80 -19.38 -28.38
CA ALA A 721 10.96 -20.49 -27.44
C ALA A 721 10.53 -21.84 -28.05
N VAL A 722 9.50 -21.85 -28.90
CA VAL A 722 9.06 -23.03 -29.64
C VAL A 722 10.07 -23.38 -30.75
N PHE A 723 10.66 -22.39 -31.42
CA PHE A 723 11.69 -22.58 -32.44
C PHE A 723 12.91 -23.35 -31.89
N GLU A 724 13.39 -23.00 -30.69
CA GLU A 724 14.46 -23.74 -30.01
C GLU A 724 14.09 -25.20 -29.71
N ALA A 725 12.80 -25.50 -29.63
CA ALA A 725 12.23 -26.79 -29.26
C ALA A 725 11.49 -27.53 -30.39
N ARG A 726 11.62 -27.05 -31.63
CA ARG A 726 10.69 -27.27 -32.75
C ARG A 726 10.43 -28.72 -33.15
N GLU A 727 11.43 -29.60 -33.05
CA GLU A 727 11.29 -31.04 -33.36
C GLU A 727 10.16 -31.70 -32.56
N ARG A 728 9.94 -31.24 -31.32
CA ARG A 728 8.92 -31.78 -30.42
C ARG A 728 7.50 -31.38 -30.80
N PHE A 729 7.34 -30.24 -31.47
CA PHE A 729 6.04 -29.63 -31.73
C PHE A 729 5.48 -29.95 -33.12
N CYS A 730 6.30 -30.46 -34.05
CA CYS A 730 5.88 -30.75 -35.42
C CYS A 730 4.65 -31.69 -35.48
N ARG A 731 4.71 -32.84 -34.80
CA ARG A 731 3.62 -33.82 -34.82
C ARG A 731 2.34 -33.31 -34.12
N PRO A 732 2.37 -32.74 -32.89
CA PRO A 732 1.17 -32.20 -32.27
C PRO A 732 0.55 -31.01 -33.03
N VAL A 733 1.37 -30.11 -33.61
CA VAL A 733 0.87 -29.00 -34.43
C VAL A 733 0.17 -29.53 -35.68
N MET A 734 0.71 -30.57 -36.32
CA MET A 734 0.04 -31.25 -37.44
C MET A 734 -1.28 -31.90 -37.05
N ALA A 735 -1.39 -32.47 -35.84
CA ALA A 735 -2.66 -32.97 -35.33
C ALA A 735 -3.70 -31.84 -35.19
N VAL A 736 -3.28 -30.63 -34.80
CA VAL A 736 -4.16 -29.45 -34.73
C VAL A 736 -4.60 -28.95 -36.10
N LEU A 737 -3.68 -28.89 -37.08
CA LEU A 737 -4.01 -28.44 -38.44
C LEU A 737 -5.01 -29.35 -39.17
N ASN A 738 -5.10 -30.63 -38.78
CA ASN A 738 -6.01 -31.60 -39.38
C ASN A 738 -7.44 -31.55 -38.79
N GLN A 739 -7.75 -30.60 -37.92
CA GLN A 739 -9.07 -30.47 -37.26
C GLN A 739 -10.12 -29.78 -38.14
N SER A 740 -11.39 -29.89 -37.76
CA SER A 740 -12.55 -29.37 -38.50
C SER A 740 -12.54 -27.84 -38.74
N SER A 741 -13.34 -27.39 -39.72
CA SER A 741 -13.51 -25.98 -40.11
C SER A 741 -13.88 -25.05 -38.94
N GLU A 742 -14.64 -25.51 -37.95
CA GLU A 742 -15.03 -24.71 -36.77
C GLU A 742 -13.83 -24.29 -35.88
N SER A 743 -12.70 -25.01 -35.96
CA SER A 743 -11.49 -24.72 -35.16
C SER A 743 -10.62 -23.62 -35.78
N TYR A 744 -10.96 -23.13 -36.98
CA TYR A 744 -10.06 -22.30 -37.79
C TYR A 744 -9.62 -21.02 -37.09
N GLY A 745 -10.56 -20.24 -36.55
CA GLY A 745 -10.24 -18.96 -35.93
C GLY A 745 -9.48 -19.06 -34.61
N ARG A 746 -9.70 -20.14 -33.83
CA ARG A 746 -9.23 -20.23 -32.44
C ARG A 746 -7.87 -20.92 -32.30
N ILE A 747 -7.61 -21.97 -33.08
CA ILE A 747 -6.40 -22.80 -32.91
C ILE A 747 -5.67 -23.09 -34.22
N VAL A 748 -6.37 -23.22 -35.36
CA VAL A 748 -5.70 -23.50 -36.64
C VAL A 748 -5.01 -22.25 -37.20
N CYS A 749 -5.64 -21.07 -37.19
CA CYS A 749 -5.00 -19.83 -37.63
C CYS A 749 -3.75 -19.49 -36.79
N PRO A 750 -3.81 -19.53 -35.44
CA PRO A 750 -2.60 -19.39 -34.63
C PRO A 750 -1.54 -20.47 -34.88
N ALA A 751 -1.95 -21.71 -35.25
CA ALA A 751 -0.99 -22.74 -35.65
C ALA A 751 -0.28 -22.37 -36.95
N ILE A 752 -1.01 -21.84 -37.94
CA ILE A 752 -0.43 -21.32 -39.18
C ILE A 752 0.51 -20.15 -38.87
N GLU A 753 0.12 -19.20 -38.01
CA GLU A 753 0.98 -18.09 -37.59
C GLU A 753 2.26 -18.58 -36.91
N LEU A 754 2.15 -19.55 -36.00
CA LEU A 754 3.30 -20.18 -35.34
C LEU A 754 4.23 -20.84 -36.36
N ILE A 755 3.69 -21.63 -37.30
CA ILE A 755 4.49 -22.28 -38.35
C ILE A 755 5.18 -21.24 -39.22
N CYS A 756 4.46 -20.22 -39.68
CA CYS A 756 5.03 -19.15 -40.49
C CYS A 756 6.12 -18.39 -39.73
N GLY A 757 5.93 -18.14 -38.43
CA GLY A 757 6.93 -17.51 -37.57
C GLY A 757 8.18 -18.37 -37.40
N VAL A 758 8.02 -19.66 -37.08
CA VAL A 758 9.13 -20.63 -36.94
C VAL A 758 9.90 -20.77 -38.25
N ILE A 759 9.22 -20.94 -39.39
CA ILE A 759 9.86 -21.01 -40.71
C ILE A 759 10.54 -19.67 -41.05
N GLY A 760 9.92 -18.55 -40.68
CA GLY A 760 10.50 -17.21 -40.80
C GLY A 760 11.89 -17.09 -40.19
N LEU A 761 12.11 -17.75 -39.04
CA LEU A 761 13.39 -17.79 -38.33
C LEU A 761 14.40 -18.80 -38.94
N GLU A 762 13.96 -19.85 -39.65
CA GLU A 762 14.83 -20.92 -40.21
C GLU A 762 15.56 -20.54 -41.52
N ILE A 763 15.21 -19.42 -42.17
CA ILE A 763 15.58 -19.15 -43.59
C ILE A 763 17.06 -18.81 -43.83
N GLU A 764 17.92 -18.68 -42.81
CA GLU A 764 19.33 -18.32 -43.05
C GLU A 764 20.30 -19.48 -43.32
N SER A 765 19.92 -20.77 -43.17
CA SER A 765 20.68 -21.92 -43.76
C SER A 765 20.20 -23.33 -43.38
N ASN A 766 19.15 -23.52 -42.56
CA ASN A 766 18.76 -24.86 -42.09
C ASN A 766 17.23 -25.01 -41.94
N LEU A 767 16.51 -25.21 -43.06
CA LEU A 767 15.10 -25.64 -43.04
C LEU A 767 15.02 -27.13 -42.71
N LEU A 768 15.00 -27.51 -41.43
CA LEU A 768 15.16 -28.90 -41.03
C LEU A 768 13.89 -29.60 -40.51
N VAL A 769 12.86 -28.89 -40.05
CA VAL A 769 11.72 -29.56 -39.38
C VAL A 769 10.34 -29.22 -39.98
N PHE A 770 9.96 -27.94 -40.02
CA PHE A 770 8.64 -27.55 -40.52
C PHE A 770 8.63 -27.34 -42.04
N GLY A 771 9.68 -26.72 -42.59
CA GLY A 771 9.81 -26.46 -44.02
C GLY A 771 10.04 -27.71 -44.88
N SER A 772 10.63 -28.77 -44.30
CA SER A 772 10.98 -30.03 -45.00
C SER A 772 9.86 -31.08 -44.92
N ASN A 773 8.77 -30.81 -44.19
CA ASN A 773 7.65 -31.73 -44.04
C ASN A 773 6.58 -31.45 -45.11
N ALA A 774 6.50 -32.31 -46.12
CA ALA A 774 5.52 -32.18 -47.21
C ALA A 774 4.07 -32.04 -46.70
N GLY A 775 3.72 -32.72 -45.61
CA GLY A 775 2.38 -32.62 -45.02
C GLY A 775 2.04 -31.24 -44.46
N ILE A 776 3.02 -30.47 -43.97
CA ILE A 776 2.82 -29.10 -43.47
C ILE A 776 2.56 -28.15 -44.66
N ALA A 777 3.39 -28.23 -45.71
CA ALA A 777 3.24 -27.40 -46.90
C ALA A 777 1.90 -27.65 -47.61
N ASP A 778 1.51 -28.92 -47.77
CA ASP A 778 0.24 -29.31 -48.37
C ASP A 778 -0.96 -28.78 -47.57
N ARG A 779 -0.91 -28.85 -46.23
CA ARG A 779 -1.97 -28.31 -45.38
C ARG A 779 -2.04 -26.79 -45.38
N LEU A 780 -0.91 -26.09 -45.41
CA LEU A 780 -0.89 -24.62 -45.57
C LEU A 780 -1.51 -24.20 -46.90
N ALA A 781 -1.19 -24.91 -47.99
CA ALA A 781 -1.77 -24.66 -49.31
C ALA A 781 -3.29 -24.93 -49.34
N LEU A 782 -3.72 -26.04 -48.74
CA LEU A 782 -5.15 -26.38 -48.62
C LEU A 782 -5.93 -25.36 -47.80
N ALA A 783 -5.39 -24.94 -46.65
CA ALA A 783 -6.04 -23.98 -45.77
C ALA A 783 -6.21 -22.60 -46.45
N LEU A 784 -5.29 -22.21 -47.35
CA LEU A 784 -5.44 -21.04 -48.22
C LEU A 784 -6.53 -21.19 -49.29
N GLN A 785 -6.75 -22.40 -49.81
CA GLN A 785 -7.81 -22.71 -50.78
C GLN A 785 -9.20 -22.68 -50.13
N GLU A 786 -9.31 -23.12 -48.88
CA GLU A 786 -10.56 -23.18 -48.13
C GLU A 786 -11.15 -21.80 -47.78
N LYS A 787 -10.46 -20.67 -48.09
CA LYS A 787 -10.88 -19.27 -47.85
C LYS A 787 -11.34 -18.93 -46.42
N ASN A 788 -11.07 -19.79 -45.45
CA ASN A 788 -11.47 -19.64 -44.05
C ASN A 788 -10.39 -18.96 -43.17
N ILE A 789 -9.38 -18.34 -43.77
CA ILE A 789 -8.24 -17.72 -43.09
C ILE A 789 -8.31 -16.18 -43.22
N PRO A 790 -8.05 -15.40 -42.16
CA PRO A 790 -7.91 -13.95 -42.23
C PRO A 790 -6.83 -13.50 -43.22
N GLY A 791 -7.06 -12.41 -43.96
CA GLY A 791 -6.16 -11.96 -45.04
C GLY A 791 -4.71 -11.72 -44.63
N ARG A 792 -4.46 -11.28 -43.37
CA ARG A 792 -3.11 -11.13 -42.81
C ARG A 792 -2.39 -12.46 -42.67
N VAL A 793 -3.05 -13.47 -42.11
CA VAL A 793 -2.50 -14.84 -41.97
C VAL A 793 -2.31 -15.46 -43.34
N SER A 794 -3.23 -15.24 -44.28
CA SER A 794 -3.08 -15.69 -45.66
C SER A 794 -1.85 -15.08 -46.36
N SER A 795 -1.51 -13.82 -46.07
CA SER A 795 -0.32 -13.17 -46.63
C SER A 795 0.98 -13.80 -46.12
N TYR A 796 1.06 -14.10 -44.83
CA TYR A 796 2.22 -14.79 -44.24
C TYR A 796 2.37 -16.20 -44.82
N ALA A 797 1.28 -16.96 -44.89
CA ALA A 797 1.29 -18.31 -45.44
C ALA A 797 1.71 -18.34 -46.92
N ARG A 798 1.21 -17.40 -47.75
CA ARG A 798 1.64 -17.28 -49.16
C ARG A 798 3.13 -16.96 -49.28
N ASN A 799 3.62 -15.97 -48.53
CA ASN A 799 5.04 -15.62 -48.55
C ASN A 799 5.93 -16.79 -48.14
N VAL A 800 5.51 -17.59 -47.16
CA VAL A 800 6.25 -18.78 -46.72
C VAL A 800 6.23 -19.87 -47.80
N LEU A 801 5.07 -20.16 -48.41
CA LEU A 801 4.97 -21.14 -49.50
C LEU A 801 5.78 -20.73 -50.74
N GLU A 802 5.80 -19.44 -51.09
CA GLU A 802 6.64 -18.90 -52.17
C GLU A 802 8.13 -19.12 -51.86
N LYS A 803 8.58 -18.80 -50.65
CA LYS A 803 9.96 -19.05 -50.22
C LYS A 803 10.34 -20.53 -50.23
N LEU A 804 9.47 -21.41 -49.75
CA LEU A 804 9.69 -22.86 -49.79
C LEU A 804 9.77 -23.37 -51.24
N SER A 805 8.93 -22.85 -52.14
CA SER A 805 8.95 -23.21 -53.57
C SER A 805 10.25 -22.76 -54.25
N GLN A 806 10.74 -21.55 -53.96
CA GLN A 806 12.00 -21.02 -54.50
C GLN A 806 13.21 -21.86 -54.06
N LEU A 807 13.21 -22.35 -52.82
CA LEU A 807 14.29 -23.19 -52.27
C LEU A 807 14.27 -24.62 -52.84
N SER A 808 13.09 -25.19 -53.10
CA SER A 808 12.94 -26.47 -53.80
C SER A 808 13.35 -26.42 -55.28
N GLY A 809 13.36 -25.23 -55.89
CA GLY A 809 13.85 -24.99 -57.24
C GLY A 809 15.37 -24.89 -57.35
N SER A 810 16.07 -24.53 -56.27
CA SER A 810 17.53 -24.35 -56.23
C SER A 810 18.34 -25.63 -55.96
N SER A 811 17.71 -26.77 -55.62
CA SER A 811 18.41 -28.05 -55.38
C SER A 811 18.45 -28.98 -56.60
N LYS A 812 18.24 -28.46 -57.82
CA LYS A 812 18.36 -29.20 -59.10
C LYS A 812 19.53 -28.74 -59.99
N VAL A 813 20.44 -27.92 -59.48
CA VAL A 813 21.72 -27.62 -60.16
C VAL A 813 22.83 -27.65 -59.11
N GLY A 814 23.63 -28.71 -59.14
CA GLY A 814 24.74 -28.99 -58.22
C GLY A 814 25.01 -30.47 -58.14
#